data_AF-W5P604-F1
#
_entry.id   AF-W5P604-F1
#
_cell.length_a   1.000
_cell.length_b   1.000
_cell.length_c   1.000
_cell.angle_alpha   90.00
_cell.angle_beta   90.00
_cell.angle_gamma   90.00
#
_symmetry.space_group_name_H-M   'P 1'
#
loop_
_entity.id
_entity.type
_entity.pdbx_description
1 polymer ?
#
loop_
_entity_poly.entity_id
_entity_poly.type
_entity_poly.pdbx_seq_one_letter_code
_entity_poly.pdbx_strand_id
1 'polypeptide(L)'
;APARRCQFPPSPRPRRAGPRVRLFVGATGLAGPGGGRRRGSQCARGTKICPGPFLQLLRAPRLSEKLVRQRPTTTLSQPRLPLGCRQRVLSASGRVCVPGTQAVPGLRSSTRESSLPQAEGQLGWGGGGAGPGEGGGPPPPPPPARITPAGRRGGQAVPLRGRKCVPRFQPLTRQQHGGTHAGDVSCILPNRVRGALSWSPGPGGLLAFGTSCSVVLYDPQKRVVVTNLNGHAARVNCLQWICKQDGSPSTELVSGGSDNQVIHWEIENNQLLKAVHIYGHEGPVYAVHAVYQRRAPDVASQTLIVSTASDSTVRIWSKQGSEVTCLQTLNFGNGFALALCLSFLPNIDVPVLACGDDDCKIHLFVQQNNQFQKMLFLSGHEDWIRGVEWAAFGRDLFLASCSQDCLIRMWRLYVKSTSLETQEDDNIKLKENTFTVENESIKITFAVTLETVLAGHENWVNAVHWQPSFYKDGILQQPMRLLSASMDKTMILWAPDEESGVWLEQVRVGEVGGNTLGFYDCQFNEDGSMIIAHAFHGALHLWKQNATNPKEWTPEIVISGHFDGVQDLTWDPEGEFIITVGTDQTTRLFAPWKRKDQSQVTWHEIARPQIHGYDLKCLAMINRFQFVSGADEKVLRVFSAPRNFVENFCAITGQSLNHVLCNQDGDLPEGATVPALGLSNKAVFQGDMASQHSDEEELLNSAGFEYHQVAFQPSLLTEPPTEDHLLQNTLWPEVQKLYGHGYEIFCVACSNSKTLLASACKAAKKEHAAIILWNTASWKQVQNLIFHSLTVTQMAFSPDDKFLLAVSRDRTWSLWKRQDTIPPELDPIFSLFAFTNKVTAVHSRIIWSCDWSPDGKYFFTGSRDRKVVVWGECDSSDDAIEHSIGPCSSVLDVGGAVTAVSVCPVLNLSQRNRYVVAVGLECGKICLYSWKKTDQVPEINDWIRCVETSQSQSHTLAIKKLCWKNCNGKTEQNEGEGAEWLQFASCGEDHTVKIHRVDRCAL
;
A
#
# COMPACT_ATOMS: atom_id res chain seq x y z
N ALA A 1 -9.10 78.24 9.19
CA ALA A 1 -9.36 78.74 10.56
C ALA A 1 -10.86 78.64 10.85
N PRO A 2 -11.34 78.49 12.10
CA PRO A 2 -10.62 78.18 13.35
C PRO A 2 -11.06 76.82 13.99
N ALA A 3 -10.18 76.08 14.67
CA ALA A 3 -10.13 75.86 16.14
C ALA A 3 -11.14 74.83 16.70
N ARG A 4 -10.86 74.04 17.76
CA ARG A 4 -9.88 74.14 18.87
C ARG A 4 -9.14 72.78 19.05
N ARG A 5 -7.85 72.64 19.41
CA ARG A 5 -6.98 73.19 20.50
C ARG A 5 -7.30 72.70 21.93
N CYS A 6 -6.38 71.93 22.53
CA CYS A 6 -5.49 72.26 23.69
C CYS A 6 -4.46 71.11 23.88
N GLN A 7 -3.13 71.35 23.87
CA GLN A 7 -2.22 71.79 24.98
C GLN A 7 -2.05 70.71 26.09
N PHE A 8 -0.85 70.28 26.53
CA PHE A 8 0.38 71.02 26.90
C PHE A 8 1.74 70.27 26.61
N PRO A 9 2.93 70.91 26.80
CA PRO A 9 4.29 70.41 26.45
C PRO A 9 5.24 70.26 27.70
N PRO A 10 6.59 70.48 27.68
CA PRO A 10 7.68 69.62 27.15
C PRO A 10 8.92 69.37 28.08
N SER A 11 9.87 68.52 27.63
CA SER A 11 11.33 68.45 27.98
C SER A 11 11.75 67.86 29.35
N PRO A 12 13.04 67.47 29.62
CA PRO A 12 14.27 67.48 28.78
C PRO A 12 15.10 66.15 28.75
N ARG A 13 16.26 66.15 28.04
CA ARG A 13 17.35 65.12 28.12
C ARG A 13 18.33 65.44 29.28
N PRO A 14 19.04 64.48 29.94
CA PRO A 14 20.38 63.98 29.52
C PRO A 14 20.65 62.47 29.83
N ARG A 15 21.45 61.68 29.08
CA ARG A 15 22.94 61.55 28.95
C ARG A 15 23.77 61.04 30.17
N ARG A 16 24.44 59.88 29.97
CA ARG A 16 25.82 59.47 30.42
C ARG A 16 26.03 59.26 31.94
N ALA A 17 27.07 58.54 32.42
CA ALA A 17 28.25 57.85 31.86
C ALA A 17 28.42 56.46 32.55
N GLY A 18 29.12 55.43 32.07
CA GLY A 18 30.53 55.29 31.61
C GLY A 18 31.16 54.07 32.33
N PRO A 19 32.41 53.60 32.04
CA PRO A 19 33.42 54.18 31.17
C PRO A 19 34.00 53.29 30.04
N ARG A 20 34.26 53.98 28.94
CA ARG A 20 35.33 53.86 27.91
C ARG A 20 36.67 53.12 28.24
N VAL A 21 37.20 52.34 27.27
CA VAL A 21 38.34 52.66 26.33
C VAL A 21 39.64 51.79 26.21
N ARG A 22 39.89 51.33 24.95
CA ARG A 22 41.12 51.28 24.09
C ARG A 22 42.06 50.04 23.92
N LEU A 23 42.16 49.64 22.63
CA LEU A 23 43.33 49.39 21.74
C LEU A 23 44.49 48.45 22.16
N PHE A 24 44.85 47.48 21.30
CA PHE A 24 45.94 47.61 20.28
C PHE A 24 46.05 46.44 19.26
N VAL A 25 46.15 46.79 17.97
CA VAL A 25 46.93 46.24 16.81
C VAL A 25 47.33 44.74 16.67
N GLY A 26 46.92 44.15 15.52
CA GLY A 26 47.82 43.60 14.47
C GLY A 26 48.10 42.08 14.40
N ALA A 27 48.55 41.48 13.28
CA ALA A 27 48.57 41.90 11.86
C ALA A 27 49.09 40.73 10.95
N THR A 28 49.04 40.93 9.62
CA THR A 28 49.71 40.14 8.53
C THR A 28 49.13 38.76 8.17
N GLY A 29 49.01 38.34 6.90
CA GLY A 29 49.18 39.06 5.62
C GLY A 29 49.89 38.22 4.54
N LEU A 30 49.53 38.39 3.26
CA LEU A 30 50.40 38.14 2.09
C LEU A 30 49.76 38.74 0.81
N ALA A 31 50.60 39.07 -0.18
CA ALA A 31 50.26 39.88 -1.36
C ALA A 31 50.04 39.06 -2.64
N GLY A 32 49.59 39.71 -3.73
CA GLY A 32 49.38 39.13 -5.07
C GLY A 32 50.69 38.89 -5.87
N PRO A 33 50.79 39.19 -7.19
CA PRO A 33 49.82 39.87 -8.08
C PRO A 33 49.67 39.25 -9.51
N GLY A 34 48.81 39.87 -10.33
CA GLY A 34 49.24 40.34 -11.67
C GLY A 34 49.03 39.48 -12.93
N GLY A 35 47.97 39.79 -13.69
CA GLY A 35 48.02 40.23 -15.11
C GLY A 35 48.40 39.25 -16.25
N GLY A 36 47.86 39.50 -17.47
CA GLY A 36 48.55 39.08 -18.70
C GLY A 36 47.76 38.53 -19.90
N ARG A 37 46.97 39.39 -20.56
CA ARG A 37 46.75 39.46 -22.04
C ARG A 37 47.13 38.26 -22.98
N ARG A 38 46.14 37.94 -23.84
CA ARG A 38 46.19 37.81 -25.34
C ARG A 38 46.69 36.52 -26.04
N ARG A 39 45.81 36.08 -26.96
CA ARG A 39 46.02 35.56 -28.34
C ARG A 39 46.73 34.21 -28.55
N GLY A 40 46.20 33.40 -29.48
CA GLY A 40 47.05 32.58 -30.35
C GLY A 40 46.53 31.23 -30.87
N SER A 41 45.61 31.25 -31.83
CA SER A 41 45.60 30.39 -33.05
C SER A 41 46.18 28.96 -33.08
N GLN A 42 45.32 28.02 -33.54
CA GLN A 42 45.55 27.01 -34.59
C GLN A 42 46.28 25.67 -34.35
N CYS A 43 45.56 24.62 -34.77
CA CYS A 43 46.00 23.47 -35.57
C CYS A 43 46.80 22.27 -34.99
N ALA A 44 46.07 21.17 -34.79
CA ALA A 44 46.10 19.96 -35.65
C ALA A 44 46.80 18.66 -35.17
N ARG A 45 46.01 17.57 -35.24
CA ARG A 45 46.33 16.12 -35.43
C ARG A 45 47.10 15.35 -34.33
N GLY A 46 46.54 14.19 -33.93
CA GLY A 46 47.38 13.07 -33.44
C GLY A 46 46.77 12.03 -32.47
N THR A 47 45.87 11.16 -32.95
CA THR A 47 45.71 9.74 -32.54
C THR A 47 45.72 9.26 -31.07
N LYS A 48 44.63 8.56 -30.70
CA LYS A 48 44.53 7.33 -29.86
C LYS A 48 45.18 7.28 -28.44
N ILE A 49 44.35 7.06 -27.42
CA ILE A 49 44.35 5.92 -26.44
C ILE A 49 43.46 6.27 -25.23
N CYS A 50 42.69 5.30 -24.71
CA CYS A 50 41.86 5.43 -23.49
C CYS A 50 42.73 5.55 -22.22
N PRO A 51 42.23 6.19 -21.15
CA PRO A 51 41.59 5.38 -20.10
C PRO A 51 40.33 6.04 -19.49
N GLY A 52 39.44 5.23 -18.90
CA GLY A 52 38.22 5.71 -18.23
C GLY A 52 38.40 5.92 -16.71
N PRO A 53 37.30 6.15 -15.97
CA PRO A 53 37.29 6.01 -14.52
C PRO A 53 36.19 5.09 -13.95
N PHE A 54 36.62 4.20 -13.04
CA PHE A 54 35.95 3.78 -11.79
C PHE A 54 34.44 3.43 -11.78
N LEU A 55 34.16 2.11 -11.76
CA LEU A 55 33.01 1.56 -11.03
C LEU A 55 33.24 1.59 -9.51
N GLN A 56 32.18 1.86 -8.75
CA GLN A 56 32.01 1.30 -7.40
C GLN A 56 30.76 0.41 -7.36
N LEU A 57 30.92 -0.83 -6.93
CA LEU A 57 29.80 -1.76 -6.76
C LEU A 57 29.03 -1.44 -5.48
N LEU A 58 27.70 -1.29 -5.61
CA LEU A 58 26.77 -1.55 -4.52
C LEU A 58 26.02 -2.86 -4.82
N ARG A 59 26.23 -3.85 -3.95
CA ARG A 59 25.57 -5.16 -4.05
C ARG A 59 24.14 -5.08 -3.55
N ALA A 60 23.23 -5.73 -4.27
CA ALA A 60 21.87 -5.98 -3.79
C ALA A 60 21.86 -6.84 -2.49
N PRO A 61 20.91 -6.62 -1.57
CA PRO A 61 20.76 -7.45 -0.38
C PRO A 61 20.05 -8.77 -0.70
N ARG A 62 20.54 -9.87 -0.12
CA ARG A 62 19.85 -11.17 -0.13
C ARG A 62 18.83 -11.27 1.01
N LEU A 63 17.68 -11.88 0.74
CA LEU A 63 16.73 -12.36 1.74
C LEU A 63 17.37 -13.39 2.68
N SER A 64 17.20 -13.21 4.00
CA SER A 64 16.96 -14.31 4.95
C SER A 64 16.59 -13.76 6.34
N GLU A 65 15.51 -14.26 6.92
CA GLU A 65 15.23 -14.08 8.35
C GLU A 65 16.13 -14.99 9.19
N LYS A 66 16.81 -14.43 10.20
CA LYS A 66 16.71 -14.85 11.63
C LYS A 66 17.70 -14.11 12.51
N LEU A 67 17.18 -13.62 13.64
CA LEU A 67 17.94 -12.84 14.62
C LEU A 67 18.57 -13.75 15.68
N VAL A 68 19.91 -13.82 15.76
CA VAL A 68 20.63 -14.28 16.95
C VAL A 68 21.78 -13.32 17.25
N ARG A 69 21.77 -12.73 18.45
CA ARG A 69 22.84 -11.83 18.93
C ARG A 69 24.08 -12.61 19.32
N GLN A 70 25.27 -12.12 18.97
CA GLN A 70 26.43 -12.10 19.87
C GLN A 70 27.48 -11.06 19.44
N ARG A 71 28.25 -10.54 20.41
CA ARG A 71 29.22 -9.44 20.24
C ARG A 71 30.58 -9.99 19.80
N PRO A 72 31.37 -9.27 18.98
CA PRO A 72 32.79 -9.54 18.82
C PRO A 72 33.68 -8.59 19.64
N THR A 73 34.59 -9.17 20.40
CA THR A 73 35.86 -8.54 20.81
C THR A 73 36.99 -9.30 20.12
N THR A 74 37.85 -8.63 19.36
CA THR A 74 39.05 -9.25 18.77
C THR A 74 40.26 -8.33 18.89
N THR A 75 41.40 -8.95 19.19
CA THR A 75 42.68 -8.31 19.54
C THR A 75 43.79 -8.72 18.56
N LEU A 76 44.71 -7.78 18.28
CA LEU A 76 46.11 -8.01 17.87
C LEU A 76 46.32 -8.65 16.46
N SER A 77 47.42 -8.43 15.73
CA SER A 77 48.78 -7.94 16.08
C SER A 77 49.51 -7.25 14.90
N GLN A 78 50.54 -6.45 15.21
CA GLN A 78 51.51 -5.86 14.26
C GLN A 78 52.68 -6.81 13.89
N PRO A 79 53.54 -6.44 12.92
CA PRO A 79 54.88 -5.83 13.21
C PRO A 79 55.29 -4.73 12.17
N ARG A 80 56.36 -3.91 12.26
CA ARG A 80 57.38 -3.49 13.28
C ARG A 80 58.09 -2.20 12.76
N LEU A 81 58.36 -1.21 13.65
CA LEU A 81 59.56 -0.36 13.91
C LEU A 81 60.61 0.00 12.78
N PRO A 82 61.44 1.09 12.89
CA PRO A 82 62.02 1.66 14.14
C PRO A 82 62.34 3.20 14.23
N LEU A 83 62.90 3.62 15.39
CA LEU A 83 63.63 4.89 15.72
C LEU A 83 62.80 6.21 15.78
N GLY A 84 62.98 7.15 16.74
CA GLY A 84 63.77 7.18 17.98
C GLY A 84 63.78 8.57 18.72
N CYS A 85 64.33 8.61 19.95
CA CYS A 85 64.79 9.78 20.75
C CYS A 85 63.83 10.76 21.50
N ARG A 86 63.98 10.75 22.86
CA ARG A 86 63.98 11.89 23.85
C ARG A 86 62.67 12.71 24.02
N GLN A 87 62.32 13.31 25.18
CA GLN A 87 63.02 13.63 26.44
C GLN A 87 62.01 13.85 27.61
N ARG A 88 62.42 13.60 28.88
CA ARG A 88 62.17 14.35 30.17
C ARG A 88 60.90 15.26 30.32
N VAL A 89 60.21 15.43 31.48
CA VAL A 89 60.63 15.34 32.91
C VAL A 89 59.44 15.45 33.92
N LEU A 90 59.65 15.01 35.19
CA LEU A 90 58.88 15.28 36.45
C LEU A 90 57.39 14.82 36.52
N SER A 91 56.81 14.44 37.67
CA SER A 91 57.29 14.32 39.09
C SER A 91 56.71 13.04 39.73
N ALA A 92 57.49 12.25 40.49
CA ALA A 92 57.51 12.17 41.98
C ALA A 92 56.13 11.98 42.64
N SER A 93 55.89 11.09 43.63
CA SER A 93 56.68 10.14 44.44
C SER A 93 55.68 9.29 45.25
N GLY A 94 55.88 8.07 45.77
CA GLY A 94 56.99 7.11 45.94
C GLY A 94 56.38 5.79 46.51
N ARG A 95 57.02 4.61 46.38
CA ARG A 95 57.81 3.88 47.43
C ARG A 95 57.01 3.54 48.72
N VAL A 96 57.14 2.41 49.46
CA VAL A 96 58.07 1.24 49.53
C VAL A 96 57.46 0.22 50.56
N CYS A 97 57.69 -1.11 50.61
CA CYS A 97 58.06 -2.12 49.59
C CYS A 97 58.14 -3.58 50.16
N VAL A 98 57.51 -4.56 49.48
CA VAL A 98 57.85 -6.04 49.51
C VAL A 98 57.54 -6.83 50.85
N PRO A 99 57.95 -8.12 51.11
CA PRO A 99 56.98 -9.23 51.30
C PRO A 99 57.15 -10.14 52.57
N GLY A 100 56.35 -11.21 52.67
CA GLY A 100 56.61 -12.41 53.49
C GLY A 100 55.44 -13.42 53.41
N THR A 101 55.56 -14.63 52.86
CA THR A 101 56.19 -15.90 53.34
C THR A 101 55.32 -16.81 54.22
N GLN A 102 54.96 -17.97 53.63
CA GLN A 102 54.88 -19.33 54.22
C GLN A 102 53.87 -19.73 55.33
N ALA A 103 53.21 -20.86 55.01
CA ALA A 103 52.95 -22.05 55.85
C ALA A 103 51.76 -22.15 56.85
N VAL A 104 51.20 -23.37 56.82
CA VAL A 104 50.11 -24.02 57.59
C VAL A 104 50.73 -24.61 58.89
N PRO A 105 50.09 -24.68 60.10
CA PRO A 105 48.89 -25.51 60.37
C PRO A 105 47.95 -25.20 61.58
N GLY A 106 46.78 -25.87 61.62
CA GLY A 106 46.37 -26.67 62.81
C GLY A 106 45.42 -26.12 63.91
N LEU A 107 44.13 -26.53 63.83
CA LEU A 107 43.34 -27.26 64.87
C LEU A 107 42.84 -26.64 66.22
N ARG A 108 41.56 -26.99 66.53
CA ARG A 108 40.86 -27.12 67.84
C ARG A 108 40.30 -25.84 68.51
N SER A 109 39.17 -25.85 69.23
CA SER A 109 38.15 -26.91 69.54
C SER A 109 36.82 -26.28 70.00
N SER A 110 35.65 -26.83 69.65
CA SER A 110 34.82 -27.78 70.45
C SER A 110 33.35 -27.75 69.90
N THR A 111 32.30 -28.49 70.33
CA THR A 111 32.04 -29.42 71.45
C THR A 111 31.42 -30.77 70.97
N ARG A 112 30.11 -31.02 71.24
CA ARG A 112 29.23 -32.22 71.02
C ARG A 112 27.73 -31.76 71.12
N GLU A 113 26.63 -32.53 70.95
CA GLU A 113 26.35 -33.98 71.11
C GLU A 113 25.00 -34.43 70.44
N SER A 114 24.80 -35.76 70.23
CA SER A 114 23.53 -36.55 69.99
C SER A 114 22.57 -36.20 68.81
N SER A 115 21.71 -37.08 68.24
CA SER A 115 21.47 -38.57 68.27
C SER A 115 20.54 -39.04 67.11
N LEU A 116 20.51 -40.35 66.79
CA LEU A 116 19.57 -41.04 65.86
C LEU A 116 18.19 -41.36 66.49
N PRO A 117 17.14 -41.64 65.68
CA PRO A 117 16.68 -43.01 65.26
C PRO A 117 16.28 -43.07 63.74
N GLN A 118 15.80 -44.14 63.05
CA GLN A 118 15.66 -45.62 63.21
C GLN A 118 15.56 -46.27 61.78
N ALA A 119 15.91 -47.55 61.54
CA ALA A 119 15.08 -48.79 61.44
C ALA A 119 13.76 -48.71 60.61
N GLU A 120 13.30 -49.65 59.77
CA GLU A 120 13.79 -50.90 59.08
C GLU A 120 12.69 -51.33 58.05
N GLY A 121 12.77 -52.33 57.15
CA GLY A 121 13.81 -53.31 56.73
C GLY A 121 13.21 -54.46 55.86
N GLN A 122 14.01 -55.16 55.01
CA GLN A 122 13.70 -56.39 54.22
C GLN A 122 12.65 -56.30 53.07
N LEU A 123 12.65 -57.10 51.98
CA LEU A 123 13.52 -58.13 51.37
C LEU A 123 13.09 -58.31 49.88
N GLY A 124 13.96 -58.71 48.93
CA GLY A 124 13.49 -59.15 47.59
C GLY A 124 14.46 -59.05 46.41
N TRP A 125 15.06 -60.18 46.04
CA TRP A 125 15.92 -60.44 44.87
C TRP A 125 15.12 -60.35 43.54
N GLY A 126 15.69 -60.25 42.34
CA GLY A 126 17.08 -60.19 41.86
C GLY A 126 17.16 -60.59 40.35
N GLY A 127 18.27 -60.25 39.65
CA GLY A 127 18.49 -60.58 38.23
C GLY A 127 17.68 -59.72 37.22
N GLY A 128 18.10 -59.48 35.99
CA GLY A 128 19.30 -59.92 35.26
C GLY A 128 18.94 -60.32 33.82
N GLY A 129 19.67 -59.84 32.81
CA GLY A 129 19.59 -60.39 31.44
C GLY A 129 19.04 -59.47 30.35
N ALA A 130 19.97 -59.08 29.47
CA ALA A 130 19.87 -58.67 28.07
C ALA A 130 18.63 -59.06 27.22
N GLY A 131 18.37 -58.26 26.17
CA GLY A 131 17.80 -58.77 24.91
C GLY A 131 16.87 -57.81 24.15
N PRO A 132 17.01 -57.60 22.83
CA PRO A 132 16.26 -56.59 22.06
C PRO A 132 15.09 -57.15 21.22
N GLY A 133 14.18 -56.29 20.75
CA GLY A 133 13.12 -56.67 19.81
C GLY A 133 12.19 -55.52 19.35
N GLU A 134 12.48 -54.98 18.16
CA GLU A 134 11.60 -54.43 17.11
C GLU A 134 10.22 -53.76 17.40
N GLY A 135 10.04 -52.57 16.82
CA GLY A 135 8.98 -52.31 15.81
C GLY A 135 7.52 -52.13 16.25
N GLY A 136 7.01 -50.89 16.25
CA GLY A 136 5.58 -50.60 16.36
C GLY A 136 5.17 -49.27 15.73
N GLY A 137 4.39 -49.31 14.64
CA GLY A 137 3.76 -48.14 13.99
C GLY A 137 2.33 -47.87 14.48
N PRO A 138 1.72 -46.72 14.11
CA PRO A 138 0.41 -46.29 14.60
C PRO A 138 -0.80 -46.93 13.85
N PRO A 139 -2.01 -46.93 14.45
CA PRO A 139 -3.18 -47.67 13.97
C PRO A 139 -4.06 -46.95 12.91
N PRO A 140 -4.95 -47.67 12.20
CA PRO A 140 -5.74 -47.17 11.05
C PRO A 140 -7.18 -46.71 11.37
N PRO A 141 -7.88 -46.03 10.42
CA PRO A 141 -9.27 -45.60 10.54
C PRO A 141 -10.32 -46.64 10.02
N PRO A 142 -11.62 -46.52 10.40
CA PRO A 142 -12.69 -47.44 10.01
C PRO A 142 -13.40 -47.11 8.66
N PRO A 143 -14.20 -48.03 8.08
CA PRO A 143 -14.50 -48.08 6.63
C PRO A 143 -15.91 -47.62 6.19
N PRO A 144 -16.15 -47.45 4.87
CA PRO A 144 -17.47 -47.16 4.29
C PRO A 144 -18.24 -48.41 3.82
N ALA A 145 -19.58 -48.30 3.69
CA ALA A 145 -20.46 -49.31 3.09
C ALA A 145 -21.20 -48.75 1.85
N ARG A 146 -21.70 -49.64 0.96
CA ARG A 146 -22.03 -49.36 -0.46
C ARG A 146 -23.30 -50.14 -0.91
N ILE A 147 -23.76 -49.90 -2.16
CA ILE A 147 -24.66 -50.74 -3.02
C ILE A 147 -26.17 -50.32 -3.12
N THR A 148 -26.48 -49.39 -4.04
CA THR A 148 -27.30 -49.49 -5.31
C THR A 148 -28.65 -50.31 -5.39
N PRO A 149 -29.37 -50.43 -6.55
CA PRO A 149 -30.21 -49.39 -7.21
C PRO A 149 -31.61 -49.88 -7.78
N ALA A 150 -32.53 -48.96 -8.14
CA ALA A 150 -33.65 -49.05 -9.15
C ALA A 150 -34.77 -48.01 -8.81
N GLY A 151 -35.71 -47.56 -9.67
CA GLY A 151 -35.88 -47.70 -11.14
C GLY A 151 -37.27 -47.24 -11.65
N ARG A 152 -37.31 -46.26 -12.58
CA ARG A 152 -38.32 -45.96 -13.64
C ARG A 152 -39.86 -45.74 -13.35
N ARG A 153 -40.35 -44.66 -14.02
CA ARG A 153 -41.67 -44.43 -14.71
C ARG A 153 -42.95 -44.09 -13.91
N GLY A 154 -43.42 -42.83 -14.08
CA GLY A 154 -44.46 -42.48 -15.08
C GLY A 154 -45.92 -42.27 -14.62
N GLY A 155 -46.63 -41.34 -15.30
CA GLY A 155 -48.10 -41.36 -15.45
C GLY A 155 -48.89 -40.19 -14.81
N GLN A 156 -49.67 -39.47 -15.62
CA GLN A 156 -50.61 -38.41 -15.20
C GLN A 156 -52.03 -38.95 -14.92
N ALA A 157 -52.83 -38.23 -14.09
CA ALA A 157 -54.24 -37.83 -14.32
C ALA A 157 -55.16 -37.80 -13.06
N VAL A 158 -55.37 -36.60 -12.47
CA VAL A 158 -56.63 -35.78 -12.50
C VAL A 158 -57.96 -36.53 -12.81
N PRO A 159 -59.17 -36.27 -12.18
CA PRO A 159 -59.63 -35.11 -11.37
C PRO A 159 -60.60 -35.39 -10.15
N LEU A 160 -61.18 -34.28 -9.61
CA LEU A 160 -62.54 -34.09 -9.02
C LEU A 160 -62.78 -34.02 -7.48
N ARG A 161 -62.58 -32.79 -6.96
CA ARG A 161 -63.55 -31.95 -6.19
C ARG A 161 -64.31 -32.54 -4.96
N GLY A 162 -64.03 -31.95 -3.79
CA GLY A 162 -64.85 -30.79 -3.36
C GLY A 162 -65.30 -30.65 -1.89
N ARG A 163 -64.87 -29.54 -1.24
CA ARG A 163 -65.44 -28.85 -0.04
C ARG A 163 -65.18 -29.54 1.33
N LYS A 164 -64.93 -28.83 2.44
CA LYS A 164 -64.89 -27.37 2.71
C LYS A 164 -63.94 -26.99 3.89
N CYS A 165 -63.39 -25.77 3.76
CA CYS A 165 -62.47 -24.98 4.58
C CYS A 165 -62.39 -25.12 6.13
N VAL A 166 -61.14 -25.06 6.64
CA VAL A 166 -60.71 -24.34 7.86
C VAL A 166 -59.37 -23.64 7.51
N PRO A 167 -59.13 -22.36 7.89
CA PRO A 167 -57.95 -21.63 7.42
C PRO A 167 -56.68 -21.99 8.21
N ARG A 168 -55.64 -22.45 7.51
CA ARG A 168 -54.25 -22.44 8.00
C ARG A 168 -53.50 -21.30 7.33
N PHE A 169 -53.06 -20.31 8.12
CA PHE A 169 -52.02 -19.39 7.68
C PHE A 169 -50.70 -20.15 7.58
N GLN A 170 -50.14 -20.22 6.37
CA GLN A 170 -48.72 -20.53 6.18
C GLN A 170 -47.92 -19.25 6.41
N PRO A 171 -46.83 -19.26 7.19
CA PRO A 171 -45.91 -18.15 7.20
C PRO A 171 -45.16 -18.12 5.86
N LEU A 172 -45.33 -17.04 5.11
CA LEU A 172 -44.49 -16.72 3.96
C LEU A 172 -43.07 -16.47 4.49
N THR A 173 -42.19 -17.46 4.39
CA THR A 173 -40.74 -17.27 4.53
C THR A 173 -40.22 -16.51 3.31
N ARG A 174 -40.51 -15.21 3.27
CA ARG A 174 -39.88 -14.26 2.36
C ARG A 174 -38.45 -14.09 2.86
N GLN A 175 -37.52 -14.90 2.36
CA GLN A 175 -36.09 -14.59 2.43
C GLN A 175 -35.86 -13.32 1.61
N GLN A 176 -36.05 -12.16 2.24
CA GLN A 176 -35.43 -10.94 1.77
C GLN A 176 -33.94 -11.07 2.08
N HIS A 177 -33.14 -11.21 1.04
CA HIS A 177 -31.72 -10.88 1.15
C HIS A 177 -31.65 -9.39 1.49
N GLY A 178 -31.48 -9.07 2.78
CA GLY A 178 -31.05 -7.75 3.23
C GLY A 178 -29.60 -7.54 2.82
N GLY A 179 -29.38 -7.37 1.51
CA GLY A 179 -28.07 -7.11 0.95
C GLY A 179 -27.65 -5.69 1.30
N THR A 180 -26.48 -5.56 1.92
CA THR A 180 -25.76 -4.29 1.87
C THR A 180 -25.53 -3.96 0.40
N HIS A 181 -26.21 -2.92 -0.13
CA HIS A 181 -25.81 -2.26 -1.36
C HIS A 181 -24.54 -1.45 -1.10
N ALA A 182 -23.47 -2.18 -0.84
CA ALA A 182 -22.13 -1.68 -0.63
C ALA A 182 -21.59 -1.14 -1.96
N GLY A 183 -21.88 0.12 -2.24
CA GLY A 183 -21.04 0.93 -3.10
C GLY A 183 -19.72 1.21 -2.38
N ASP A 184 -18.92 0.17 -2.19
CA ASP A 184 -17.62 0.22 -1.48
C ASP A 184 -16.62 0.98 -2.33
N VAL A 185 -16.59 2.31 -2.15
CA VAL A 185 -15.59 3.11 -2.83
C VAL A 185 -14.25 2.79 -2.19
N SER A 186 -13.38 2.21 -3.01
CA SER A 186 -12.11 1.63 -2.59
C SER A 186 -10.98 2.43 -3.22
N CYS A 187 -10.20 3.14 -2.39
CA CYS A 187 -9.02 3.89 -2.82
C CYS A 187 -7.81 2.98 -2.68
N ILE A 188 -7.25 2.53 -3.81
CA ILE A 188 -6.24 1.48 -3.88
C ILE A 188 -5.32 1.69 -5.08
N LEU A 189 -4.03 1.32 -4.95
CA LEU A 189 -3.05 1.27 -6.03
C LEU A 189 -2.46 -0.14 -6.26
N PRO A 190 -1.95 -0.44 -7.47
CA PRO A 190 -1.15 -1.62 -7.76
C PRO A 190 0.05 -1.87 -6.83
N ASN A 191 0.44 -3.14 -6.72
CA ASN A 191 1.69 -3.58 -6.13
C ASN A 191 2.89 -3.12 -6.97
N ARG A 192 3.97 -2.70 -6.31
CA ARG A 192 5.25 -2.23 -6.89
C ARG A 192 6.07 -3.35 -7.57
N VAL A 193 5.51 -3.96 -8.60
CA VAL A 193 6.06 -5.08 -9.37
C VAL A 193 5.60 -4.99 -10.83
N ARG A 194 6.40 -5.56 -11.74
CA ARG A 194 6.02 -5.76 -13.15
C ARG A 194 4.94 -6.85 -13.24
N GLY A 195 4.00 -6.69 -14.17
CA GLY A 195 3.00 -7.71 -14.51
C GLY A 195 1.77 -7.67 -13.62
N ALA A 196 1.72 -6.80 -12.61
CA ALA A 196 0.54 -6.61 -11.76
C ALA A 196 -0.56 -5.76 -12.42
N LEU A 197 -0.53 -5.55 -13.74
CA LEU A 197 -1.45 -4.72 -14.51
C LEU A 197 -1.78 -5.41 -15.85
N SER A 198 -3.07 -5.60 -16.15
CA SER A 198 -3.53 -6.15 -17.43
C SER A 198 -4.88 -5.53 -17.80
N TRP A 199 -5.01 -5.04 -19.03
CA TRP A 199 -6.26 -4.48 -19.56
C TRP A 199 -6.95 -5.55 -20.42
N SER A 200 -8.22 -5.85 -20.17
CA SER A 200 -8.96 -6.75 -21.06
C SER A 200 -9.11 -6.10 -22.43
N PRO A 201 -8.73 -6.77 -23.53
CA PRO A 201 -9.20 -6.39 -24.86
C PRO A 201 -10.71 -6.65 -24.96
N GLY A 202 -11.35 -5.99 -25.93
CA GLY A 202 -12.79 -6.10 -26.17
C GLY A 202 -13.62 -4.94 -25.57
N PRO A 203 -14.86 -4.75 -26.06
CA PRO A 203 -15.66 -3.56 -25.78
C PRO A 203 -16.06 -3.45 -24.31
N GLY A 204 -15.74 -2.31 -23.70
CA GLY A 204 -15.91 -2.07 -22.27
C GLY A 204 -14.83 -2.73 -21.40
N GLY A 205 -13.67 -3.05 -21.99
CA GLY A 205 -12.55 -3.72 -21.34
C GLY A 205 -12.17 -3.13 -19.98
N LEU A 206 -12.25 -3.97 -18.95
CA LEU A 206 -11.85 -3.64 -17.57
C LEU A 206 -10.34 -3.73 -17.41
N LEU A 207 -9.79 -2.86 -16.56
CA LEU A 207 -8.43 -2.94 -16.08
C LEU A 207 -8.40 -3.84 -14.85
N ALA A 208 -7.54 -4.87 -14.85
CA ALA A 208 -7.25 -5.66 -13.66
C ALA A 208 -5.88 -5.27 -13.11
N PHE A 209 -5.77 -5.10 -11.79
CA PHE A 209 -4.47 -4.91 -11.14
C PHE A 209 -4.35 -5.63 -9.79
N GLY A 210 -3.14 -6.07 -9.46
CA GLY A 210 -2.84 -6.76 -8.19
C GLY A 210 -2.49 -5.75 -7.12
N THR A 211 -3.11 -5.81 -5.94
CA THR A 211 -2.86 -4.91 -4.81
C THR A 211 -2.87 -5.67 -3.49
N SER A 212 -1.80 -5.53 -2.71
CA SER A 212 -1.47 -6.42 -1.61
C SER A 212 -1.76 -7.88 -2.00
N CYS A 213 -2.68 -8.56 -1.31
CA CYS A 213 -3.08 -9.96 -1.53
C CYS A 213 -4.36 -10.14 -2.39
N SER A 214 -4.81 -9.08 -3.06
CA SER A 214 -6.06 -9.00 -3.84
C SER A 214 -5.80 -8.70 -5.31
N VAL A 215 -6.77 -9.02 -6.17
CA VAL A 215 -6.85 -8.47 -7.53
C VAL A 215 -8.07 -7.57 -7.62
N VAL A 216 -7.91 -6.35 -8.13
CA VAL A 216 -8.98 -5.35 -8.28
C VAL A 216 -9.37 -5.23 -9.74
N LEU A 217 -10.68 -5.18 -10.00
CA LEU A 217 -11.23 -4.84 -11.30
C LEU A 217 -11.67 -3.36 -11.28
N TYR A 218 -11.19 -2.59 -12.24
CA TYR A 218 -11.41 -1.15 -12.39
C TYR A 218 -12.00 -0.84 -13.77
N ASP A 219 -12.92 0.13 -13.83
CA ASP A 219 -13.49 0.68 -15.04
C ASP A 219 -12.88 2.06 -15.31
N PRO A 220 -11.94 2.19 -16.27
CA PRO A 220 -11.28 3.47 -16.57
C PRO A 220 -12.21 4.53 -17.17
N GLN A 221 -13.31 4.13 -17.82
CA GLN A 221 -14.25 5.07 -18.44
C GLN A 221 -15.15 5.72 -17.38
N LYS A 222 -15.67 4.91 -16.45
CA LYS A 222 -16.46 5.42 -15.30
C LYS A 222 -15.56 6.03 -14.22
N ARG A 223 -14.28 5.65 -14.17
CA ARG A 223 -13.30 5.98 -13.13
C ARG A 223 -13.75 5.44 -11.76
N VAL A 224 -14.14 4.16 -11.70
CA VAL A 224 -14.58 3.48 -10.45
C VAL A 224 -14.00 2.07 -10.32
N VAL A 225 -13.70 1.68 -9.08
CA VAL A 225 -13.46 0.26 -8.74
C VAL A 225 -14.78 -0.50 -8.83
N VAL A 226 -14.75 -1.66 -9.48
CA VAL A 226 -15.94 -2.49 -9.75
C VAL A 226 -16.07 -3.62 -8.74
N THR A 227 -14.97 -4.34 -8.45
CA THR A 227 -14.94 -5.38 -7.41
C THR A 227 -13.51 -5.76 -7.00
N ASN A 228 -13.36 -6.39 -5.84
CA ASN A 228 -12.11 -6.97 -5.35
C ASN A 228 -12.22 -8.51 -5.31
N LEU A 229 -11.26 -9.16 -5.96
CA LEU A 229 -11.07 -10.62 -5.99
C LEU A 229 -10.04 -10.98 -4.92
N ASN A 230 -10.54 -11.39 -3.75
CA ASN A 230 -9.72 -11.75 -2.60
C ASN A 230 -9.49 -13.27 -2.58
N GLY A 231 -8.24 -13.74 -2.62
CA GLY A 231 -7.94 -15.18 -2.60
C GLY A 231 -6.47 -15.57 -2.46
N HIS A 232 -5.52 -14.73 -2.88
CA HIS A 232 -4.11 -14.96 -2.56
C HIS A 232 -3.84 -14.76 -1.06
N ALA A 233 -2.89 -15.53 -0.52
CA ALA A 233 -2.46 -15.45 0.88
C ALA A 233 -1.23 -14.53 1.09
N ALA A 234 -0.64 -14.04 0.00
CA ALA A 234 0.48 -13.11 0.01
C ALA A 234 0.42 -12.22 -1.24
N ARG A 235 1.40 -11.31 -1.40
CA ARG A 235 1.41 -10.29 -2.45
C ARG A 235 1.22 -10.87 -3.86
N VAL A 236 0.22 -10.37 -4.60
CA VAL A 236 0.03 -10.64 -6.03
C VAL A 236 1.18 -10.02 -6.82
N ASN A 237 1.90 -10.84 -7.59
CA ASN A 237 3.05 -10.39 -8.36
C ASN A 237 2.71 -10.13 -9.83
N CYS A 238 1.86 -10.96 -10.42
CA CYS A 238 1.54 -10.90 -11.84
C CYS A 238 0.10 -11.33 -12.13
N LEU A 239 -0.48 -10.85 -13.22
CA LEU A 239 -1.78 -11.28 -13.72
C LEU A 239 -1.94 -11.00 -15.22
N GLN A 240 -2.83 -11.74 -15.89
CA GLN A 240 -3.11 -11.59 -17.32
C GLN A 240 -4.55 -12.03 -17.65
N TRP A 241 -5.29 -11.19 -18.38
CA TRP A 241 -6.60 -11.56 -18.94
C TRP A 241 -6.48 -12.64 -20.01
N ILE A 242 -7.44 -13.58 -20.05
CA ILE A 242 -7.47 -14.63 -21.07
C ILE A 242 -8.33 -14.15 -22.24
N CYS A 243 -7.68 -13.57 -23.23
CA CYS A 243 -8.29 -12.96 -24.41
C CYS A 243 -9.01 -14.02 -25.26
N LYS A 244 -10.30 -13.82 -25.54
CA LYS A 244 -11.05 -14.66 -26.47
C LYS A 244 -10.76 -14.24 -27.91
N GLN A 245 -10.61 -15.22 -28.80
CA GLN A 245 -10.26 -14.99 -30.22
C GLN A 245 -11.44 -14.50 -31.07
N ASP A 246 -12.64 -14.34 -30.49
CA ASP A 246 -13.84 -13.81 -31.13
C ASP A 246 -14.05 -12.30 -30.87
N GLY A 247 -13.14 -11.66 -30.11
CA GLY A 247 -13.26 -10.26 -29.71
C GLY A 247 -14.35 -9.98 -28.67
N SER A 248 -15.01 -11.01 -28.13
CA SER A 248 -15.96 -10.85 -27.03
C SER A 248 -15.21 -10.53 -25.72
N PRO A 249 -15.84 -9.82 -24.76
CA PRO A 249 -15.18 -9.43 -23.52
C PRO A 249 -14.63 -10.64 -22.75
N SER A 250 -13.42 -10.47 -22.22
CA SER A 250 -12.73 -11.49 -21.44
C SER A 250 -13.47 -11.74 -20.12
N THR A 251 -13.84 -13.00 -19.87
CA THR A 251 -14.52 -13.45 -18.65
C THR A 251 -13.62 -14.29 -17.75
N GLU A 252 -12.36 -14.49 -18.13
CA GLU A 252 -11.38 -15.29 -17.41
C GLU A 252 -10.09 -14.49 -17.23
N LEU A 253 -9.48 -14.62 -16.05
CA LEU A 253 -8.26 -13.93 -15.64
C LEU A 253 -7.35 -14.94 -14.92
N VAL A 254 -6.03 -14.81 -15.04
CA VAL A 254 -5.06 -15.60 -14.25
C VAL A 254 -4.20 -14.65 -13.43
N SER A 255 -3.90 -14.98 -12.18
CA SER A 255 -2.92 -14.27 -11.35
C SER A 255 -1.90 -15.22 -10.70
N GLY A 256 -0.70 -14.73 -10.42
CA GLY A 256 0.37 -15.42 -9.72
C GLY A 256 0.82 -14.62 -8.50
N GLY A 257 1.03 -15.31 -7.37
CA GLY A 257 1.32 -14.68 -6.09
C GLY A 257 2.67 -15.07 -5.47
N SER A 258 3.01 -14.34 -4.42
CA SER A 258 4.15 -14.65 -3.52
C SER A 258 3.83 -15.78 -2.52
N ASP A 259 2.64 -16.36 -2.61
CA ASP A 259 2.14 -17.53 -1.89
C ASP A 259 2.35 -18.84 -2.67
N ASN A 260 3.23 -18.80 -3.67
CA ASN A 260 3.59 -19.88 -4.60
C ASN A 260 2.41 -20.43 -5.41
N GLN A 261 1.28 -19.71 -5.46
CA GLN A 261 0.07 -20.14 -6.15
C GLN A 261 -0.16 -19.36 -7.44
N VAL A 262 -0.79 -20.04 -8.40
CA VAL A 262 -1.48 -19.42 -9.52
C VAL A 262 -2.97 -19.58 -9.27
N ILE A 263 -3.77 -18.53 -9.46
CA ILE A 263 -5.23 -18.59 -9.35
C ILE A 263 -5.82 -18.25 -10.72
N HIS A 264 -6.72 -19.11 -11.19
CA HIS A 264 -7.59 -18.83 -12.33
C HIS A 264 -8.94 -18.32 -11.81
N TRP A 265 -9.41 -17.21 -12.36
CA TRP A 265 -10.64 -16.53 -11.96
C TRP A 265 -11.65 -16.56 -13.11
N GLU A 266 -12.87 -16.97 -12.82
CA GLU A 266 -14.03 -16.86 -13.72
C GLU A 266 -14.89 -15.70 -13.22
N ILE A 267 -15.12 -14.72 -14.08
CA ILE A 267 -15.80 -13.45 -13.77
C ILE A 267 -17.03 -13.33 -14.67
N GLU A 268 -18.20 -13.18 -14.06
CA GLU A 268 -19.47 -13.01 -14.76
C GLU A 268 -20.20 -11.79 -14.18
N ASN A 269 -20.75 -10.92 -15.04
CA ASN A 269 -21.41 -9.67 -14.63
C ASN A 269 -20.57 -8.81 -13.66
N ASN A 270 -19.25 -8.78 -13.88
CA ASN A 270 -18.24 -8.11 -13.04
C ASN A 270 -18.18 -8.60 -11.58
N GLN A 271 -18.66 -9.81 -11.31
CA GLN A 271 -18.55 -10.48 -10.01
C GLN A 271 -17.77 -11.79 -10.14
N LEU A 272 -17.15 -12.21 -9.04
CA LEU A 272 -16.44 -13.48 -8.98
C LEU A 272 -17.44 -14.65 -9.03
N LEU A 273 -17.42 -15.41 -10.11
CA LEU A 273 -18.17 -16.67 -10.22
C LEU A 273 -17.39 -17.82 -9.59
N LYS A 274 -16.08 -17.89 -9.86
CA LYS A 274 -15.22 -19.00 -9.40
C LYS A 274 -13.75 -18.60 -9.30
N ALA A 275 -13.07 -19.11 -8.29
CA ALA A 275 -11.61 -19.12 -8.19
C ALA A 275 -11.10 -20.57 -8.15
N VAL A 276 -10.15 -20.90 -9.01
CA VAL A 276 -9.49 -22.22 -9.07
C VAL A 276 -8.01 -22.04 -8.71
N HIS A 277 -7.64 -22.53 -7.54
CA HIS A 277 -6.27 -22.47 -7.04
C HIS A 277 -5.42 -23.59 -7.67
N ILE A 278 -4.30 -23.22 -8.26
CA ILE A 278 -3.36 -24.10 -8.96
C ILE A 278 -2.09 -24.19 -8.12
N TYR A 279 -1.82 -25.38 -7.58
CA TYR A 279 -0.70 -25.66 -6.70
C TYR A 279 0.41 -26.42 -7.43
N GLY A 280 1.66 -26.08 -7.15
CA GLY A 280 2.81 -26.91 -7.52
C GLY A 280 4.15 -26.20 -7.60
N HIS A 281 4.19 -24.87 -7.66
CA HIS A 281 5.46 -24.12 -7.52
C HIS A 281 5.96 -24.15 -6.07
N GLU A 282 7.29 -24.15 -5.90
CA GLU A 282 7.96 -24.15 -4.59
C GLU A 282 8.44 -22.74 -4.17
N GLY A 283 8.35 -21.75 -5.05
CA GLY A 283 8.67 -20.35 -4.79
C GLY A 283 7.68 -19.35 -5.40
N PRO A 284 7.78 -18.05 -5.07
CA PRO A 284 6.95 -16.99 -5.61
C PRO A 284 6.86 -17.00 -7.14
N VAL A 285 5.63 -16.87 -7.67
CA VAL A 285 5.37 -16.75 -9.10
C VAL A 285 5.69 -15.31 -9.54
N TYR A 286 6.36 -15.16 -10.69
CA TYR A 286 6.81 -13.85 -11.22
C TYR A 286 6.09 -13.42 -12.50
N ALA A 287 5.74 -14.36 -13.39
CA ALA A 287 4.94 -14.07 -14.56
C ALA A 287 3.99 -15.24 -14.87
N VAL A 288 2.82 -14.91 -15.41
CA VAL A 288 1.81 -15.85 -15.88
C VAL A 288 1.32 -15.40 -17.26
N HIS A 289 0.98 -16.37 -18.11
CA HIS A 289 0.34 -16.09 -19.39
C HIS A 289 -0.63 -17.23 -19.73
N ALA A 290 -1.76 -16.94 -20.37
CA ALA A 290 -2.78 -17.95 -20.67
C ALA A 290 -3.46 -17.67 -22.01
N VAL A 291 -3.81 -18.75 -22.73
CA VAL A 291 -4.47 -18.70 -24.04
C VAL A 291 -5.50 -19.83 -24.17
N TYR A 292 -6.58 -19.60 -24.92
CA TYR A 292 -7.49 -20.68 -25.31
C TYR A 292 -6.86 -21.49 -26.46
N GLN A 293 -6.72 -22.80 -26.26
CA GLN A 293 -6.28 -23.73 -27.29
C GLN A 293 -7.50 -24.26 -28.05
N ARG A 294 -7.60 -23.96 -29.35
CA ARG A 294 -8.60 -24.58 -30.22
C ARG A 294 -8.34 -26.08 -30.33
N ARG A 295 -9.42 -26.86 -30.27
CA ARG A 295 -9.47 -28.28 -30.66
C ARG A 295 -10.67 -28.48 -31.58
N ALA A 296 -10.81 -29.69 -32.13
CA ALA A 296 -11.93 -30.05 -32.99
C ALA A 296 -13.28 -29.69 -32.35
N PRO A 297 -14.31 -29.30 -33.12
CA PRO A 297 -15.53 -28.64 -32.62
C PRO A 297 -16.39 -29.47 -31.64
N ASP A 298 -16.18 -30.77 -31.52
CA ASP A 298 -16.83 -31.64 -30.52
C ASP A 298 -16.13 -31.66 -29.15
N VAL A 299 -14.94 -31.05 -29.01
CA VAL A 299 -14.15 -31.05 -27.77
C VAL A 299 -14.22 -29.68 -27.09
N ALA A 300 -14.59 -29.66 -25.81
CA ALA A 300 -14.64 -28.44 -25.02
C ALA A 300 -13.31 -27.67 -25.04
N SER A 301 -13.39 -26.34 -25.19
CA SER A 301 -12.25 -25.44 -25.22
C SER A 301 -11.32 -25.66 -24.02
N GLN A 302 -10.03 -25.87 -24.29
CA GLN A 302 -9.01 -26.07 -23.27
C GLN A 302 -8.24 -24.77 -23.06
N THR A 303 -8.09 -24.33 -21.82
CA THR A 303 -7.23 -23.17 -21.50
C THR A 303 -5.82 -23.67 -21.17
N LEU A 304 -4.83 -23.18 -21.90
CA LEU A 304 -3.41 -23.45 -21.66
C LEU A 304 -2.83 -22.29 -20.85
N ILE A 305 -2.25 -22.59 -19.68
CA ILE A 305 -1.67 -21.60 -18.77
C ILE A 305 -0.19 -21.91 -18.61
N VAL A 306 0.67 -20.89 -18.61
CA VAL A 306 2.08 -21.00 -18.22
C VAL A 306 2.39 -20.08 -17.05
N SER A 307 3.29 -20.52 -16.18
CA SER A 307 3.76 -19.76 -15.02
C SER A 307 5.25 -19.96 -14.79
N THR A 308 5.96 -18.90 -14.41
CA THR A 308 7.37 -18.95 -14.00
C THR A 308 7.49 -18.48 -12.56
N ALA A 309 8.41 -19.08 -11.80
CA ALA A 309 8.60 -18.80 -10.39
C ALA A 309 10.08 -18.78 -9.98
N SER A 310 10.33 -18.34 -8.74
CA SER A 310 11.66 -18.34 -8.13
C SER A 310 12.23 -19.73 -7.80
N ASP A 311 11.56 -20.81 -8.23
CA ASP A 311 12.03 -22.20 -8.12
C ASP A 311 12.83 -22.65 -9.36
N SER A 312 13.20 -21.71 -10.24
CA SER A 312 13.84 -21.95 -11.54
C SER A 312 13.03 -22.85 -12.48
N THR A 313 11.70 -22.94 -12.29
CA THR A 313 10.80 -23.68 -13.17
C THR A 313 9.82 -22.80 -13.93
N VAL A 314 9.57 -23.19 -15.19
CA VAL A 314 8.40 -22.75 -15.96
C VAL A 314 7.45 -23.94 -16.05
N ARG A 315 6.24 -23.80 -15.49
CA ARG A 315 5.21 -24.85 -15.48
C ARG A 315 4.15 -24.56 -16.51
N ILE A 316 3.65 -25.64 -17.11
CA ILE A 316 2.65 -25.62 -18.18
C ILE A 316 1.44 -26.40 -17.68
N TRP A 317 0.27 -25.78 -17.73
CA TRP A 317 -0.97 -26.30 -17.15
C TRP A 317 -2.09 -26.34 -18.18
N SER A 318 -2.90 -27.39 -18.13
CA SER A 318 -4.12 -27.56 -18.91
C SER A 318 -5.33 -27.46 -17.99
N LYS A 319 -6.22 -26.49 -18.24
CA LYS A 319 -7.54 -26.41 -17.59
C LYS A 319 -8.60 -26.95 -18.54
N GLN A 320 -9.37 -27.92 -18.06
CA GLN A 320 -10.57 -28.45 -18.71
C GLN A 320 -11.74 -28.36 -17.74
N GLY A 321 -12.67 -27.43 -18.00
CA GLY A 321 -13.72 -27.07 -17.05
C GLY A 321 -13.10 -26.57 -15.74
N SER A 322 -13.21 -27.38 -14.68
CA SER A 322 -12.72 -27.06 -13.33
C SER A 322 -11.42 -27.77 -12.95
N GLU A 323 -11.02 -28.80 -13.69
CA GLU A 323 -9.82 -29.55 -13.39
C GLU A 323 -8.62 -28.90 -14.07
N VAL A 324 -7.54 -28.71 -13.31
CA VAL A 324 -6.26 -28.18 -13.81
C VAL A 324 -5.19 -29.23 -13.59
N THR A 325 -4.48 -29.60 -14.65
CA THR A 325 -3.39 -30.58 -14.62
C THR A 325 -2.09 -29.93 -15.07
N CYS A 326 -0.98 -30.24 -14.39
CA CYS A 326 0.35 -29.86 -14.87
C CYS A 326 0.74 -30.80 -16.01
N LEU A 327 0.87 -30.26 -17.23
CA LEU A 327 1.31 -31.02 -18.40
C LEU A 327 2.82 -31.26 -18.37
N GLN A 328 3.58 -30.24 -17.97
CA GLN A 328 5.03 -30.25 -18.03
C GLN A 328 5.64 -29.23 -17.08
N THR A 329 6.84 -29.53 -16.58
CA THR A 329 7.70 -28.59 -15.86
C THR A 329 9.02 -28.48 -16.62
N LEU A 330 9.34 -27.28 -17.09
CA LEU A 330 10.62 -26.92 -17.70
C LEU A 330 11.55 -26.39 -16.60
N ASN A 331 12.77 -26.89 -16.50
CA ASN A 331 13.72 -26.51 -15.46
C ASN A 331 14.91 -25.74 -16.08
N PHE A 332 15.20 -24.54 -15.56
CA PHE A 332 16.27 -23.65 -16.02
C PHE A 332 17.57 -23.80 -15.19
N GLY A 333 17.59 -24.75 -14.25
CA GLY A 333 18.75 -25.10 -13.43
C GLY A 333 19.05 -24.04 -12.39
N ASN A 334 19.95 -23.12 -12.74
CA ASN A 334 20.32 -21.98 -11.90
C ASN A 334 19.79 -20.64 -12.43
N GLY A 335 19.23 -20.60 -13.64
CA GLY A 335 18.64 -19.39 -14.23
C GLY A 335 17.18 -19.19 -13.82
N PHE A 336 16.64 -18.02 -14.14
CA PHE A 336 15.28 -17.63 -13.80
C PHE A 336 14.60 -16.91 -14.97
N ALA A 337 13.59 -17.56 -15.58
CA ALA A 337 12.75 -16.91 -16.57
C ALA A 337 11.93 -15.78 -15.90
N LEU A 338 12.24 -14.53 -16.24
CA LEU A 338 11.60 -13.32 -15.71
C LEU A 338 10.36 -12.91 -16.50
N ALA A 339 10.27 -13.31 -17.77
CA ALA A 339 9.18 -12.95 -18.67
C ALA A 339 8.70 -14.16 -19.49
N LEU A 340 7.38 -14.28 -19.71
CA LEU A 340 6.74 -15.34 -20.48
C LEU A 340 5.73 -14.75 -21.46
N CYS A 341 5.66 -15.28 -22.67
CA CYS A 341 4.52 -15.06 -23.58
C CYS A 341 4.24 -16.32 -24.41
N LEU A 342 2.96 -16.73 -24.47
CA LEU A 342 2.47 -17.78 -25.37
C LEU A 342 1.82 -17.17 -26.60
N SER A 343 2.07 -17.76 -27.76
CA SER A 343 1.32 -17.54 -28.99
C SER A 343 1.18 -18.85 -29.77
N PHE A 344 0.64 -18.79 -30.98
CA PHE A 344 0.51 -19.93 -31.89
C PHE A 344 1.37 -19.69 -33.14
N LEU A 345 2.04 -20.73 -33.63
CA LEU A 345 2.81 -20.67 -34.86
C LEU A 345 1.88 -20.48 -36.07
N PRO A 346 2.23 -19.57 -37.01
CA PRO A 346 1.36 -19.28 -38.14
C PRO A 346 1.12 -20.51 -39.01
N ASN A 347 -0.12 -20.63 -39.49
CA ASN A 347 -0.66 -21.70 -40.34
C ASN A 347 -0.86 -23.10 -39.70
N ILE A 348 -0.40 -23.36 -38.46
CA ILE A 348 -0.49 -24.71 -37.85
C ILE A 348 -1.12 -24.77 -36.45
N ASP A 349 -1.50 -23.64 -35.85
CA ASP A 349 -2.11 -23.55 -34.50
C ASP A 349 -1.33 -24.31 -33.40
N VAL A 350 -0.01 -24.49 -33.59
CA VAL A 350 0.90 -25.12 -32.62
C VAL A 350 1.39 -24.07 -31.62
N PRO A 351 1.23 -24.26 -30.30
CA PRO A 351 1.75 -23.31 -29.31
C PRO A 351 3.26 -23.11 -29.36
N VAL A 352 3.67 -21.84 -29.31
CA VAL A 352 5.04 -21.37 -29.11
C VAL A 352 5.12 -20.53 -27.84
N LEU A 353 6.13 -20.79 -27.02
CA LEU A 353 6.42 -20.12 -25.77
C LEU A 353 7.77 -19.38 -25.90
N ALA A 354 7.77 -18.08 -25.62
CA ALA A 354 8.99 -17.31 -25.40
C ALA A 354 9.23 -17.14 -23.90
N CYS A 355 10.45 -17.43 -23.45
CA CYS A 355 10.91 -17.19 -22.08
C CYS A 355 12.11 -16.22 -22.11
N GLY A 356 11.94 -15.03 -21.54
CA GLY A 356 13.05 -14.10 -21.28
C GLY A 356 13.73 -14.46 -19.97
N ASP A 357 15.04 -14.67 -20.00
CA ASP A 357 15.83 -15.27 -18.90
C ASP A 357 16.92 -14.31 -18.39
N ASP A 358 17.52 -14.64 -17.23
CA ASP A 358 18.61 -13.86 -16.63
C ASP A 358 19.98 -14.10 -17.31
N ASP A 359 20.05 -15.02 -18.26
CA ASP A 359 21.22 -15.28 -19.13
C ASP A 359 21.33 -14.36 -20.36
N CYS A 360 20.50 -13.30 -20.40
CA CYS A 360 20.36 -12.32 -21.48
C CYS A 360 19.84 -12.91 -22.82
N LYS A 361 19.26 -14.12 -22.81
CA LYS A 361 18.70 -14.77 -24.01
C LYS A 361 17.21 -15.03 -23.88
N ILE A 362 16.54 -15.05 -25.04
CA ILE A 362 15.14 -15.44 -25.14
C ILE A 362 15.10 -16.89 -25.60
N HIS A 363 14.63 -17.80 -24.76
CA HIS A 363 14.51 -19.22 -25.09
C HIS A 363 13.15 -19.50 -25.72
N LEU A 364 13.15 -20.14 -26.89
CA LEU A 364 11.93 -20.49 -27.63
C LEU A 364 11.62 -21.97 -27.48
N PHE A 365 10.42 -22.27 -26.98
CA PHE A 365 9.90 -23.63 -26.87
C PHE A 365 8.66 -23.80 -27.74
N VAL A 366 8.54 -24.94 -28.42
CA VAL A 366 7.39 -25.26 -29.29
C VAL A 366 6.78 -26.58 -28.84
N GLN A 367 5.45 -26.68 -28.82
CA GLN A 367 4.77 -27.93 -28.48
C GLN A 367 4.88 -28.95 -29.63
N GLN A 368 5.57 -30.06 -29.39
CA GLN A 368 5.65 -31.20 -30.31
C GLN A 368 5.39 -32.50 -29.52
N ASN A 369 4.56 -33.40 -30.06
CA ASN A 369 4.16 -34.65 -29.38
C ASN A 369 3.59 -34.40 -27.97
N ASN A 370 2.73 -33.37 -27.84
CA ASN A 370 2.16 -32.85 -26.58
C ASN A 370 3.15 -32.25 -25.56
N GLN A 371 4.46 -32.24 -25.81
CA GLN A 371 5.48 -31.65 -24.93
C GLN A 371 6.14 -30.42 -25.56
N PHE A 372 6.40 -29.39 -24.77
CA PHE A 372 7.21 -28.25 -25.16
C PHE A 372 8.68 -28.64 -25.21
N GLN A 373 9.28 -28.51 -26.39
CA GLN A 373 10.69 -28.78 -26.65
C GLN A 373 11.42 -27.47 -26.95
N LYS A 374 12.63 -27.31 -26.44
CA LYS A 374 13.46 -26.11 -26.68
C LYS A 374 13.99 -26.16 -28.11
N MET A 375 13.48 -25.27 -28.96
CA MET A 375 13.86 -25.23 -30.38
C MET A 375 15.06 -24.33 -30.62
N LEU A 376 15.09 -23.15 -29.96
CA LEU A 376 16.08 -22.13 -30.24
C LEU A 376 16.31 -21.21 -29.03
N PHE A 377 17.38 -20.40 -29.09
CA PHE A 377 17.55 -19.24 -28.24
C PHE A 377 17.95 -18.02 -29.09
N LEU A 378 17.43 -16.85 -28.74
CA LEU A 378 17.75 -15.58 -29.39
C LEU A 378 18.75 -14.83 -28.50
N SER A 379 19.92 -14.55 -29.06
CA SER A 379 21.01 -13.82 -28.40
C SER A 379 21.14 -12.41 -28.99
N GLY A 380 21.22 -11.40 -28.15
CA GLY A 380 21.45 -10.03 -28.62
C GLY A 380 21.36 -8.97 -27.53
N HIS A 381 20.56 -9.18 -26.49
CA HIS A 381 20.56 -8.34 -25.29
C HIS A 381 21.86 -8.52 -24.49
N GLU A 382 22.28 -7.45 -23.80
CA GLU A 382 23.51 -7.45 -22.98
C GLU A 382 23.23 -7.64 -21.48
N ASP A 383 21.97 -7.49 -21.06
CA ASP A 383 21.51 -7.61 -19.67
C ASP A 383 20.14 -8.34 -19.59
N TRP A 384 19.65 -8.61 -18.37
CA TRP A 384 18.46 -9.41 -18.09
C TRP A 384 17.22 -8.93 -18.85
N ILE A 385 16.53 -9.87 -19.49
CA ILE A 385 15.30 -9.60 -20.22
C ILE A 385 14.15 -9.41 -19.24
N ARG A 386 13.43 -8.30 -19.37
CA ARG A 386 12.35 -7.88 -18.46
C ARG A 386 10.97 -8.14 -19.03
N GLY A 387 10.80 -8.02 -20.34
CA GLY A 387 9.54 -8.28 -21.04
C GLY A 387 9.77 -8.98 -22.38
N VAL A 388 8.83 -9.87 -22.74
CA VAL A 388 8.73 -10.49 -24.06
C VAL A 388 7.25 -10.56 -24.45
N GLU A 389 6.90 -10.20 -25.68
CA GLU A 389 5.51 -10.27 -26.14
C GLU A 389 5.38 -10.56 -27.64
N TRP A 390 4.48 -11.47 -27.99
CA TRP A 390 4.15 -11.88 -29.35
C TRP A 390 2.96 -11.08 -29.91
N ALA A 391 3.07 -10.65 -31.16
CA ALA A 391 1.96 -10.16 -31.98
C ALA A 391 1.99 -10.80 -33.37
N ALA A 392 0.83 -10.99 -33.99
CA ALA A 392 0.70 -11.57 -35.33
C ALA A 392 0.36 -10.49 -36.35
N PHE A 393 1.15 -10.37 -37.41
CA PHE A 393 0.94 -9.39 -38.47
C PHE A 393 0.86 -10.11 -39.82
N GLY A 394 -0.37 -10.36 -40.26
CA GLY A 394 -0.67 -11.11 -41.48
C GLY A 394 -0.30 -12.59 -41.36
N ARG A 395 0.82 -13.00 -41.97
CA ARG A 395 1.35 -14.39 -41.92
C ARG A 395 2.57 -14.54 -41.02
N ASP A 396 3.10 -13.44 -40.53
CA ASP A 396 4.33 -13.39 -39.75
C ASP A 396 4.02 -13.10 -38.28
N LEU A 397 4.86 -13.61 -37.40
CA LEU A 397 4.74 -13.46 -35.95
C LEU A 397 5.93 -12.63 -35.46
N PHE A 398 5.66 -11.51 -34.79
CA PHE A 398 6.68 -10.59 -34.27
C PHE A 398 6.79 -10.73 -32.76
N LEU A 399 8.03 -10.81 -32.26
CA LEU A 399 8.37 -10.82 -30.84
C LEU A 399 9.04 -9.49 -30.49
N ALA A 400 8.43 -8.71 -29.61
CA ALA A 400 9.12 -7.62 -28.94
C ALA A 400 9.81 -8.15 -27.67
N SER A 401 11.03 -7.71 -27.40
CA SER A 401 11.75 -8.02 -26.16
C SER A 401 12.44 -6.79 -25.59
N CYS A 402 12.31 -6.56 -24.29
CA CYS A 402 12.94 -5.43 -23.59
C CYS A 402 13.79 -5.91 -22.40
N SER A 403 14.80 -5.13 -22.03
CA SER A 403 15.84 -5.53 -21.07
C SER A 403 16.36 -4.35 -20.24
N GLN A 404 17.15 -4.69 -19.22
CA GLN A 404 17.97 -3.75 -18.46
C GLN A 404 19.07 -3.08 -19.30
N ASP A 405 19.37 -3.58 -20.51
CA ASP A 405 20.31 -2.94 -21.46
C ASP A 405 19.77 -1.66 -22.14
N CYS A 406 18.67 -1.09 -21.63
CA CYS A 406 17.95 0.09 -22.13
C CYS A 406 17.38 -0.05 -23.56
N LEU A 407 17.46 -1.24 -24.18
CA LEU A 407 17.10 -1.47 -25.57
C LEU A 407 15.88 -2.38 -25.70
N ILE A 408 15.14 -2.17 -26.79
CA ILE A 408 14.06 -3.06 -27.24
C ILE A 408 14.51 -3.71 -28.54
N ARG A 409 14.36 -5.03 -28.67
CA ARG A 409 14.67 -5.78 -29.88
C ARG A 409 13.40 -6.39 -30.45
N MET A 410 13.26 -6.34 -31.76
CA MET A 410 12.14 -6.94 -32.47
C MET A 410 12.62 -8.09 -33.34
N TRP A 411 12.01 -9.25 -33.15
CA TRP A 411 12.33 -10.47 -33.88
C TRP A 411 11.14 -10.88 -34.74
N ARG A 412 11.38 -11.15 -36.02
CA ARG A 412 10.37 -11.61 -36.96
C ARG A 412 10.49 -13.11 -37.17
N LEU A 413 9.40 -13.83 -36.95
CA LEU A 413 9.26 -15.26 -37.16
C LEU A 413 8.31 -15.49 -38.34
N TYR A 414 8.78 -16.18 -39.38
CA TYR A 414 8.03 -16.41 -40.61
C TYR A 414 8.25 -17.84 -41.13
N VAL A 415 7.34 -18.31 -41.99
CA VAL A 415 7.48 -19.61 -42.66
C VAL A 415 8.44 -19.49 -43.82
N LYS A 416 9.52 -20.28 -43.80
CA LYS A 416 10.50 -20.34 -44.89
C LYS A 416 9.98 -21.28 -45.98
N SER A 417 9.65 -20.71 -47.14
CA SER A 417 9.22 -21.47 -48.31
C SER A 417 10.38 -22.32 -48.86
N THR A 418 10.13 -23.61 -49.10
CA THR A 418 11.12 -24.58 -49.61
C THR A 418 11.46 -24.37 -51.10
N SER A 419 10.89 -23.35 -51.75
CA SER A 419 10.96 -23.11 -53.18
C SER A 419 11.81 -21.88 -53.49
N LEU A 420 13.13 -22.06 -53.48
CA LEU A 420 14.11 -21.56 -54.46
C LEU A 420 15.51 -21.82 -53.91
N GLU A 421 16.26 -22.69 -54.59
CA GLU A 421 17.71 -22.73 -54.46
C GLU A 421 18.26 -21.39 -54.96
N THR A 422 18.51 -20.45 -54.03
CA THR A 422 19.16 -19.20 -54.39
C THR A 422 20.62 -19.49 -54.69
N GLN A 423 21.01 -19.17 -55.92
CA GLN A 423 22.39 -19.04 -56.35
C GLN A 423 23.19 -18.19 -55.35
N GLU A 424 24.52 -18.35 -55.37
CA GLU A 424 25.46 -17.61 -54.54
C GLU A 424 25.49 -16.12 -54.92
N ASP A 425 24.51 -15.37 -54.41
CA ASP A 425 24.49 -13.90 -54.41
C ASP A 425 25.33 -13.42 -53.21
N ASP A 426 26.41 -12.68 -53.49
CA ASP A 426 27.39 -12.11 -52.54
C ASP A 426 26.83 -11.03 -51.59
N ASN A 427 25.51 -10.98 -51.40
CA ASN A 427 24.83 -10.04 -50.51
C ASN A 427 24.97 -10.47 -49.04
N ILE A 428 25.25 -9.49 -48.17
CA ILE A 428 25.32 -9.67 -46.71
C ILE A 428 23.93 -10.02 -46.18
N LYS A 429 23.65 -11.31 -45.99
CA LYS A 429 22.39 -11.79 -45.40
C LYS A 429 22.42 -11.63 -43.89
N LEU A 430 21.32 -11.15 -43.31
CA LEU A 430 21.11 -11.13 -41.86
C LEU A 430 21.18 -12.55 -41.29
N LYS A 431 21.60 -12.68 -40.03
CA LYS A 431 21.71 -13.99 -39.37
C LYS A 431 20.32 -14.59 -39.12
N GLU A 432 19.88 -15.44 -40.04
CA GLU A 432 18.69 -16.28 -39.89
C GLU A 432 18.97 -17.44 -38.93
N ASN A 433 18.13 -17.57 -37.89
CA ASN A 433 18.07 -18.78 -37.08
C ASN A 433 16.84 -19.59 -37.51
N THR A 434 17.00 -20.86 -37.87
CA THR A 434 15.89 -21.70 -38.38
C THR A 434 15.59 -22.90 -37.49
N PHE A 435 14.34 -23.34 -37.47
CA PHE A 435 13.93 -24.59 -36.84
C PHE A 435 12.77 -25.24 -37.61
N THR A 436 12.65 -26.56 -37.54
CA THR A 436 11.58 -27.33 -38.20
C THR A 436 10.57 -27.84 -37.19
N VAL A 437 9.29 -27.78 -37.55
CA VAL A 437 8.18 -28.38 -36.80
C VAL A 437 7.52 -29.43 -37.68
N GLU A 438 7.28 -30.62 -37.12
CA GLU A 438 6.57 -31.71 -37.78
C GLU A 438 5.16 -31.78 -37.19
N ASN A 439 4.13 -31.61 -38.03
CA ASN A 439 2.73 -31.74 -37.62
C ASN A 439 1.98 -32.59 -38.65
N GLU A 440 1.33 -33.68 -38.20
CA GLU A 440 0.52 -34.59 -39.03
C GLU A 440 1.13 -35.00 -40.38
N SER A 441 2.45 -35.24 -40.40
CA SER A 441 3.29 -35.58 -41.59
C SER A 441 3.74 -34.40 -42.47
N ILE A 442 3.34 -33.17 -42.18
CA ILE A 442 3.85 -31.96 -42.83
C ILE A 442 5.03 -31.42 -42.03
N LYS A 443 6.17 -31.21 -42.69
CA LYS A 443 7.33 -30.51 -42.09
C LYS A 443 7.32 -29.05 -42.54
N ILE A 444 7.26 -28.13 -41.58
CA ILE A 444 7.33 -26.69 -41.85
C ILE A 444 8.61 -26.13 -41.22
N THR A 445 9.40 -25.42 -42.02
CA THR A 445 10.58 -24.69 -41.55
C THR A 445 10.19 -23.27 -41.20
N PHE A 446 10.47 -22.85 -39.98
CA PHE A 446 10.36 -21.48 -39.52
C PHE A 446 11.74 -20.82 -39.49
N ALA A 447 11.80 -19.55 -39.83
CA ALA A 447 12.98 -18.71 -39.72
C ALA A 447 12.69 -17.57 -38.74
N VAL A 448 13.69 -17.22 -37.92
CA VAL A 448 13.65 -16.10 -36.99
C VAL A 448 14.83 -15.16 -37.28
N THR A 449 14.53 -13.90 -37.55
CA THR A 449 15.50 -12.82 -37.81
C THR A 449 15.32 -11.68 -36.81
N LEU A 450 16.40 -10.95 -36.52
CA LEU A 450 16.30 -9.64 -35.87
C LEU A 450 15.86 -8.63 -36.93
N GLU A 451 14.71 -8.00 -36.73
CA GLU A 451 14.12 -7.02 -37.67
C GLU A 451 14.65 -5.61 -37.37
N THR A 452 14.60 -5.19 -36.10
CA THR A 452 15.03 -3.86 -35.66
C THR A 452 15.45 -3.84 -34.18
N VAL A 453 16.18 -2.79 -33.81
CA VAL A 453 16.55 -2.46 -32.43
C VAL A 453 16.10 -1.03 -32.16
N LEU A 454 15.25 -0.83 -31.16
CA LEU A 454 14.75 0.48 -30.76
C LEU A 454 15.58 0.98 -29.57
N ALA A 455 16.13 2.18 -29.71
CA ALA A 455 16.91 2.88 -28.70
C ALA A 455 16.31 4.28 -28.51
N GLY A 456 15.95 4.62 -27.27
CA GLY A 456 15.28 5.89 -26.94
C GLY A 456 14.97 6.11 -25.46
N HIS A 457 15.02 5.02 -24.67
CA HIS A 457 15.04 5.05 -23.21
C HIS A 457 16.48 5.21 -22.69
N GLU A 458 16.62 5.87 -21.53
CA GLU A 458 17.91 6.15 -20.88
C GLU A 458 18.17 5.23 -19.67
N ASN A 459 17.20 4.39 -19.32
CA ASN A 459 17.27 3.46 -18.20
C ASN A 459 16.58 2.12 -18.56
N TRP A 460 16.50 1.20 -17.59
CA TRP A 460 15.91 -0.12 -17.75
C TRP A 460 14.48 -0.05 -18.31
N VAL A 461 14.26 -0.73 -19.44
CA VAL A 461 12.93 -0.88 -20.00
C VAL A 461 12.26 -2.04 -19.27
N ASN A 462 11.30 -1.71 -18.39
CA ASN A 462 10.62 -2.69 -17.55
C ASN A 462 9.50 -3.42 -18.29
N ALA A 463 8.88 -2.77 -19.26
CA ALA A 463 7.72 -3.31 -19.97
C ALA A 463 7.71 -2.96 -21.45
N VAL A 464 7.12 -3.85 -22.23
CA VAL A 464 6.83 -3.68 -23.64
C VAL A 464 5.54 -4.44 -23.92
N HIS A 465 4.57 -3.79 -24.58
CA HIS A 465 3.28 -4.40 -24.95
C HIS A 465 2.86 -3.92 -26.35
N TRP A 466 2.27 -4.80 -27.14
CA TRP A 466 1.69 -4.48 -28.45
C TRP A 466 0.31 -3.86 -28.30
N GLN A 467 -0.11 -3.06 -29.28
CA GLN A 467 -1.52 -2.70 -29.37
C GLN A 467 -2.35 -3.98 -29.62
N PRO A 468 -3.36 -4.29 -28.78
CA PRO A 468 -4.16 -5.49 -28.96
C PRO A 468 -4.96 -5.44 -30.26
N SER A 469 -5.32 -6.62 -30.77
CA SER A 469 -6.23 -6.73 -31.90
C SER A 469 -7.66 -6.34 -31.47
N PHE A 470 -8.31 -5.44 -32.21
CA PHE A 470 -9.66 -4.96 -31.90
C PHE A 470 -10.58 -4.96 -33.13
N TYR A 471 -11.88 -4.97 -32.91
CA TYR A 471 -12.86 -4.91 -33.99
C TYR A 471 -13.25 -3.48 -34.30
N LYS A 472 -13.06 -3.06 -35.55
CA LYS A 472 -13.55 -1.79 -36.09
C LYS A 472 -14.42 -2.06 -37.31
N ASP A 473 -15.66 -1.59 -37.27
CA ASP A 473 -16.67 -1.78 -38.33
C ASP A 473 -16.86 -3.25 -38.75
N GLY A 474 -16.70 -4.18 -37.80
CA GLY A 474 -16.78 -5.63 -38.02
C GLY A 474 -15.49 -6.28 -38.55
N ILE A 475 -14.44 -5.51 -38.80
CA ILE A 475 -13.14 -6.00 -39.26
C ILE A 475 -12.18 -6.06 -38.06
N LEU A 476 -11.53 -7.21 -37.85
CA LEU A 476 -10.45 -7.35 -36.88
C LEU A 476 -9.20 -6.62 -37.39
N GLN A 477 -8.74 -5.61 -36.67
CA GLN A 477 -7.54 -4.83 -36.96
C GLN A 477 -6.49 -5.07 -35.87
N GLN A 478 -5.23 -5.25 -36.28
CA GLN A 478 -4.09 -5.34 -35.36
C GLN A 478 -3.01 -4.34 -35.84
N PRO A 479 -3.00 -3.10 -35.31
CA PRO A 479 -2.03 -2.09 -35.70
C PRO A 479 -0.62 -2.46 -35.26
N MET A 480 0.38 -2.15 -36.09
CA MET A 480 1.78 -2.41 -35.77
C MET A 480 2.35 -1.32 -34.85
N ARG A 481 1.79 -1.19 -33.64
CA ARG A 481 2.18 -0.21 -32.62
C ARG A 481 2.65 -0.90 -31.35
N LEU A 482 3.71 -0.36 -30.75
CA LEU A 482 4.37 -0.92 -29.58
C LEU A 482 4.50 0.16 -28.50
N LEU A 483 4.11 -0.14 -27.27
CA LEU A 483 4.27 0.73 -26.12
C LEU A 483 5.41 0.20 -25.24
N SER A 484 6.30 1.06 -24.78
CA SER A 484 7.36 0.69 -23.85
C SER A 484 7.42 1.63 -22.64
N ALA A 485 7.70 1.08 -21.46
CA ALA A 485 7.80 1.84 -20.22
C ALA A 485 9.11 1.56 -19.48
N SER A 486 9.71 2.61 -18.92
CA SER A 486 11.08 2.61 -18.43
C SER A 486 11.22 3.27 -17.05
N MET A 487 12.30 2.92 -16.34
CA MET A 487 12.71 3.56 -15.10
C MET A 487 13.14 5.04 -15.26
N ASP A 488 13.35 5.52 -16.48
CA ASP A 488 13.64 6.93 -16.80
C ASP A 488 12.44 7.90 -16.70
N LYS A 489 11.30 7.42 -16.18
CA LYS A 489 10.01 8.13 -16.08
C LYS A 489 9.31 8.40 -17.41
N THR A 490 9.73 7.77 -18.50
CA THR A 490 9.09 7.92 -19.81
C THR A 490 8.41 6.64 -20.26
N MET A 491 7.37 6.83 -21.05
CA MET A 491 6.67 5.81 -21.81
C MET A 491 6.62 6.25 -23.27
N ILE A 492 7.03 5.38 -24.18
CA ILE A 492 7.19 5.71 -25.61
C ILE A 492 6.25 4.84 -26.44
N LEU A 493 5.51 5.48 -27.34
CA LEU A 493 4.73 4.82 -28.39
C LEU A 493 5.56 4.77 -29.68
N TRP A 494 5.86 3.55 -30.13
CA TRP A 494 6.61 3.29 -31.36
C TRP A 494 5.66 2.78 -32.46
N ALA A 495 5.91 3.21 -33.69
CA ALA A 495 5.28 2.66 -34.88
C ALA A 495 6.24 2.77 -36.08
N PRO A 496 6.16 1.86 -37.08
CA PRO A 496 6.84 2.04 -38.34
C PRO A 496 6.20 3.21 -39.10
N ASP A 497 7.04 4.02 -39.72
CA ASP A 497 6.64 5.05 -40.66
C ASP A 497 6.04 4.43 -41.94
N GLU A 498 4.96 5.01 -42.47
CA GLU A 498 4.20 4.43 -43.59
C GLU A 498 4.97 4.49 -44.93
N GLU A 499 5.87 5.47 -45.11
CA GLU A 499 6.65 5.63 -46.35
C GLU A 499 7.96 4.81 -46.32
N SER A 500 8.69 4.86 -45.19
CA SER A 500 10.03 4.27 -45.07
C SER A 500 10.07 2.89 -44.39
N GLY A 501 9.02 2.50 -43.68
CA GLY A 501 8.99 1.29 -42.84
C GLY A 501 9.93 1.34 -41.62
N VAL A 502 10.62 2.47 -41.39
CA VAL A 502 11.55 2.65 -40.28
C VAL A 502 10.74 2.90 -39.00
N TRP A 503 11.16 2.25 -37.91
CA TRP A 503 10.54 2.43 -36.60
C TRP A 503 10.87 3.80 -36.02
N LEU A 504 9.83 4.59 -35.77
CA LEU A 504 9.93 5.92 -35.19
C LEU A 504 9.18 6.00 -33.87
N GLU A 505 9.71 6.82 -32.98
CA GLU A 505 9.00 7.34 -31.81
C GLU A 505 7.89 8.28 -32.28
N GLN A 506 6.64 7.92 -31.99
CA GLN A 506 5.45 8.70 -32.35
C GLN A 506 5.07 9.68 -31.24
N VAL A 507 5.18 9.23 -29.98
CA VAL A 507 4.75 9.96 -28.78
C VAL A 507 5.64 9.56 -27.60
N ARG A 508 6.10 10.55 -26.83
CA ARG A 508 6.65 10.38 -25.47
C ARG A 508 5.68 10.97 -24.47
N VAL A 509 5.33 10.20 -23.45
CA VAL A 509 4.64 10.70 -22.24
C VAL A 509 5.42 10.29 -21.00
N GLY A 510 5.16 10.92 -19.86
CA GLY A 510 5.88 10.62 -18.62
C GLY A 510 5.62 11.65 -17.54
N GLU A 511 6.28 11.46 -16.39
CA GLU A 511 6.28 12.43 -15.29
C GLU A 511 7.33 13.52 -15.52
N VAL A 512 6.97 14.78 -15.29
CA VAL A 512 7.89 15.92 -15.38
C VAL A 512 8.16 16.48 -13.99
N GLY A 513 9.44 16.46 -13.58
CA GLY A 513 9.88 16.89 -12.26
C GLY A 513 9.73 15.82 -11.18
N GLY A 514 9.73 16.26 -9.91
CA GLY A 514 9.54 15.41 -8.72
C GLY A 514 10.68 14.44 -8.37
N ASN A 515 10.76 14.06 -7.09
CA ASN A 515 11.73 13.06 -6.59
C ASN A 515 11.21 11.61 -6.75
N THR A 516 10.46 11.36 -7.83
CA THR A 516 9.89 10.05 -8.17
C THR A 516 10.88 9.18 -8.95
N LEU A 517 10.52 7.90 -9.12
CA LEU A 517 11.20 6.92 -9.99
C LEU A 517 10.21 6.50 -11.10
N GLY A 518 10.72 5.97 -12.22
CA GLY A 518 9.89 5.67 -13.39
C GLY A 518 8.92 4.49 -13.29
N PHE A 519 8.50 3.98 -14.45
CA PHE A 519 7.36 3.07 -14.59
C PHE A 519 7.76 1.59 -14.55
N TYR A 520 6.97 0.78 -13.85
CA TYR A 520 7.09 -0.69 -13.80
C TYR A 520 6.38 -1.39 -14.96
N ASP A 521 5.26 -0.83 -15.43
CA ASP A 521 4.43 -1.45 -16.46
C ASP A 521 3.62 -0.42 -17.25
N CYS A 522 3.12 -0.84 -18.40
CA CYS A 522 2.19 -0.07 -19.23
C CYS A 522 1.15 -0.97 -19.90
N GLN A 523 0.02 -0.42 -20.31
CA GLN A 523 -1.03 -1.12 -21.05
C GLN A 523 -1.74 -0.17 -22.04
N PHE A 524 -2.23 -0.73 -23.15
CA PHE A 524 -3.20 -0.08 -24.03
C PHE A 524 -4.63 -0.39 -23.59
N ASN A 525 -5.57 0.48 -23.95
CA ASN A 525 -6.97 0.09 -24.09
C ASN A 525 -7.20 -0.64 -25.43
N GLU A 526 -8.43 -1.11 -25.67
CA GLU A 526 -8.81 -1.87 -26.87
C GLU A 526 -8.42 -1.18 -28.20
N ASP A 527 -8.79 0.08 -28.41
CA ASP A 527 -8.60 0.80 -29.68
C ASP A 527 -7.26 1.57 -29.78
N GLY A 528 -6.46 1.54 -28.71
CA GLY A 528 -5.21 2.29 -28.58
C GLY A 528 -5.39 3.81 -28.43
N SER A 529 -6.61 4.31 -28.16
CA SER A 529 -6.86 5.74 -27.87
C SER A 529 -6.53 6.15 -26.44
N MET A 530 -6.27 5.18 -25.55
CA MET A 530 -5.79 5.41 -24.18
C MET A 530 -4.61 4.50 -23.86
N ILE A 531 -3.65 5.06 -23.13
CA ILE A 531 -2.48 4.35 -22.62
C ILE A 531 -2.36 4.61 -21.13
N ILE A 532 -2.06 3.57 -20.36
CA ILE A 532 -1.89 3.66 -18.91
C ILE A 532 -0.49 3.16 -18.51
N ALA A 533 0.13 3.84 -17.55
CA ALA A 533 1.37 3.43 -16.91
C ALA A 533 1.17 3.20 -15.41
N HIS A 534 2.01 2.34 -14.84
CA HIS A 534 2.11 2.08 -13.41
C HIS A 534 3.49 2.53 -12.90
N ALA A 535 3.52 3.56 -12.06
CA ALA A 535 4.72 4.21 -11.51
C ALA A 535 5.31 3.45 -10.31
N PHE A 536 6.57 3.75 -9.99
CA PHE A 536 7.28 3.12 -8.87
C PHE A 536 6.57 3.26 -7.51
N HIS A 537 5.84 4.36 -7.31
CA HIS A 537 5.06 4.64 -6.10
C HIS A 537 3.65 4.01 -6.15
N GLY A 538 3.46 2.97 -6.96
CA GLY A 538 2.16 2.32 -7.20
C GLY A 538 1.20 3.16 -8.04
N ALA A 539 1.45 4.45 -8.25
CA ALA A 539 0.50 5.34 -8.91
C ALA A 539 0.18 4.92 -10.34
N LEU A 540 -1.05 5.19 -10.76
CA LEU A 540 -1.48 5.01 -12.14
C LEU A 540 -1.46 6.36 -12.86
N HIS A 541 -1.02 6.37 -14.10
CA HIS A 541 -1.09 7.54 -14.99
C HIS A 541 -1.82 7.11 -16.25
N LEU A 542 -2.93 7.77 -16.57
CA LEU A 542 -3.72 7.51 -17.76
C LEU A 542 -3.56 8.70 -18.71
N TRP A 543 -3.26 8.44 -19.97
CA TRP A 543 -3.30 9.44 -21.04
C TRP A 543 -4.27 9.02 -22.12
N LYS A 544 -4.95 10.00 -22.70
CA LYS A 544 -5.90 9.80 -23.80
C LYS A 544 -5.50 10.64 -24.99
N GLN A 545 -5.58 10.02 -26.17
CA GLN A 545 -5.32 10.66 -27.45
C GLN A 545 -6.45 11.64 -27.78
N ASN A 546 -6.10 12.86 -28.20
CA ASN A 546 -7.08 13.82 -28.68
C ASN A 546 -7.67 13.34 -30.02
N ALA A 547 -9.01 13.24 -30.09
CA ALA A 547 -9.74 12.77 -31.26
C ALA A 547 -9.59 13.69 -32.50
N THR A 548 -9.28 14.98 -32.31
CA THR A 548 -9.06 15.92 -33.43
C THR A 548 -7.59 16.03 -33.84
N ASN A 549 -6.66 15.80 -32.91
CA ASN A 549 -5.22 15.86 -33.13
C ASN A 549 -4.52 14.62 -32.55
N PRO A 550 -4.32 13.55 -33.34
CA PRO A 550 -3.73 12.30 -32.84
C PRO A 550 -2.31 12.40 -32.26
N LYS A 551 -1.60 13.52 -32.44
CA LYS A 551 -0.28 13.77 -31.83
C LYS A 551 -0.37 14.31 -30.40
N GLU A 552 -1.54 14.81 -29.99
CA GLU A 552 -1.76 15.39 -28.68
C GLU A 552 -2.36 14.34 -27.73
N TRP A 553 -1.75 14.20 -26.55
CA TRP A 553 -2.16 13.27 -25.52
C TRP A 553 -2.32 14.02 -24.21
N THR A 554 -3.53 13.98 -23.64
CA THR A 554 -3.85 14.67 -22.39
C THR A 554 -3.89 13.69 -21.23
N PRO A 555 -3.33 14.03 -20.06
CA PRO A 555 -3.48 13.21 -18.87
C PRO A 555 -4.95 13.22 -18.41
N GLU A 556 -5.41 12.07 -17.93
CA GLU A 556 -6.79 11.80 -17.53
C GLU A 556 -6.82 11.35 -16.06
N ILE A 557 -7.96 11.56 -15.40
CA ILE A 557 -8.13 11.19 -13.99
C ILE A 557 -8.27 9.68 -13.87
N VAL A 558 -7.52 9.11 -12.93
CA VAL A 558 -7.53 7.70 -12.54
C VAL A 558 -7.61 7.60 -11.02
N ILE A 559 -8.00 6.43 -10.51
CA ILE A 559 -8.01 6.16 -9.07
C ILE A 559 -6.62 6.26 -8.45
N SER A 560 -6.59 6.68 -7.18
CA SER A 560 -5.38 6.69 -6.34
C SER A 560 -5.70 6.11 -4.95
N GLY A 561 -4.66 5.88 -4.15
CA GLY A 561 -4.69 5.13 -2.89
C GLY A 561 -3.28 4.94 -2.35
N HIS A 562 -3.11 4.32 -1.19
CA HIS A 562 -1.77 4.04 -0.66
C HIS A 562 -1.11 2.85 -1.39
N PHE A 563 0.22 2.83 -1.45
CA PHE A 563 1.02 1.71 -1.99
C PHE A 563 1.62 0.78 -0.92
N ASP A 564 1.36 1.09 0.36
CA ASP A 564 1.81 0.37 1.55
C ASP A 564 0.73 0.49 2.66
N GLY A 565 0.88 -0.19 3.79
CA GLY A 565 -0.16 -0.32 4.82
C GLY A 565 -0.68 1.00 5.40
N VAL A 566 -2.00 1.21 5.36
CA VAL A 566 -2.66 2.41 5.89
C VAL A 566 -2.84 2.27 7.39
N GLN A 567 -2.24 3.15 8.19
CA GLN A 567 -2.12 2.99 9.64
C GLN A 567 -3.23 3.70 10.42
N ASP A 568 -3.76 4.81 9.91
CA ASP A 568 -4.82 5.58 10.58
C ASP A 568 -5.72 6.32 9.56
N LEU A 569 -6.96 6.60 9.97
CA LEU A 569 -7.94 7.35 9.18
C LEU A 569 -8.86 8.17 10.09
N THR A 570 -9.28 9.33 9.60
CA THR A 570 -10.38 10.09 10.21
C THR A 570 -11.20 10.84 9.16
N TRP A 571 -12.48 11.00 9.44
CA TRP A 571 -13.32 11.99 8.76
C TRP A 571 -12.89 13.40 9.17
N ASP A 572 -13.19 14.38 8.32
CA ASP A 572 -13.21 15.77 8.76
C ASP A 572 -14.42 16.03 9.71
N PRO A 573 -14.42 17.11 10.50
CA PRO A 573 -15.49 17.40 11.46
C PRO A 573 -16.90 17.58 10.88
N GLU A 574 -17.05 17.90 9.58
CA GLU A 574 -18.35 17.96 8.89
C GLU A 574 -18.68 16.66 8.11
N GLY A 575 -17.74 15.72 8.02
CA GLY A 575 -17.90 14.41 7.37
C GLY A 575 -17.92 14.43 5.84
N GLU A 576 -17.52 15.53 5.22
CA GLU A 576 -17.51 15.73 3.76
C GLU A 576 -16.28 15.15 3.07
N PHE A 577 -15.19 14.89 3.80
CA PHE A 577 -14.02 14.18 3.28
C PHE A 577 -13.38 13.27 4.35
N ILE A 578 -12.51 12.37 3.91
CA ILE A 578 -11.64 11.57 4.79
C ILE A 578 -10.17 11.90 4.54
N ILE A 579 -9.38 11.80 5.60
CA ILE A 579 -7.93 11.94 5.55
C ILE A 579 -7.27 10.71 6.20
N THR A 580 -6.16 10.29 5.60
CA THR A 580 -5.54 8.97 5.82
C THR A 580 -4.03 9.07 5.81
N VAL A 581 -3.35 8.19 6.56
CA VAL A 581 -1.88 8.13 6.64
C VAL A 581 -1.37 6.70 6.50
N GLY A 582 -0.25 6.53 5.78
CA GLY A 582 0.34 5.22 5.51
C GLY A 582 1.82 5.09 5.85
N THR A 583 2.29 3.83 5.90
CA THR A 583 3.72 3.49 5.84
C THR A 583 4.37 3.89 4.51
N ASP A 584 3.56 4.20 3.49
CA ASP A 584 3.98 4.77 2.20
C ASP A 584 4.48 6.23 2.30
N GLN A 585 4.54 6.78 3.52
CA GLN A 585 5.04 8.11 3.88
C GLN A 585 4.16 9.26 3.36
N THR A 586 2.93 8.95 2.92
CA THR A 586 1.97 9.95 2.45
C THR A 586 0.82 10.19 3.44
N THR A 587 0.36 11.43 3.48
CA THR A 587 -0.99 11.78 3.97
C THR A 587 -1.85 12.04 2.74
N ARG A 588 -3.00 11.37 2.63
CA ARG A 588 -3.93 11.46 1.48
C ARG A 588 -5.33 11.86 1.92
N LEU A 589 -6.00 12.66 1.09
CA LEU A 589 -7.33 13.22 1.36
C LEU A 589 -8.29 12.87 0.22
N PHE A 590 -9.36 12.15 0.55
CA PHE A 590 -10.36 11.68 -0.41
C PHE A 590 -11.71 12.36 -0.18
N ALA A 591 -12.35 12.80 -1.26
CA ALA A 591 -13.60 13.56 -1.22
C ALA A 591 -14.58 13.14 -2.34
N PRO A 592 -15.90 13.38 -2.15
CA PRO A 592 -16.92 13.09 -3.15
C PRO A 592 -16.91 14.09 -4.31
N TRP A 593 -16.59 13.61 -5.51
CA TRP A 593 -16.74 14.38 -6.75
C TRP A 593 -18.18 14.28 -7.26
N LYS A 594 -18.86 15.43 -7.34
CA LYS A 594 -20.21 15.56 -7.90
C LYS A 594 -20.12 16.05 -9.34
N ARG A 595 -20.11 15.11 -10.30
CA ARG A 595 -20.07 15.47 -11.72
C ARG A 595 -21.38 16.14 -12.14
N LYS A 596 -21.33 17.09 -13.08
CA LYS A 596 -22.53 17.81 -13.56
C LYS A 596 -23.39 16.97 -14.51
N ASP A 597 -22.82 15.90 -15.06
CA ASP A 597 -23.37 15.02 -16.09
C ASP A 597 -23.81 13.64 -15.56
N GLN A 598 -23.46 13.28 -14.32
CA GLN A 598 -23.75 11.96 -13.73
C GLN A 598 -24.42 12.10 -12.36
N SER A 599 -25.49 11.32 -12.14
CA SER A 599 -26.21 11.29 -10.85
C SER A 599 -25.46 10.58 -9.73
N GLN A 600 -24.45 9.77 -10.04
CA GLN A 600 -23.68 9.03 -9.05
C GLN A 600 -22.45 9.79 -8.57
N VAL A 601 -22.33 9.93 -7.25
CA VAL A 601 -21.20 10.55 -6.57
C VAL A 601 -20.07 9.52 -6.40
N THR A 602 -18.91 9.81 -6.98
CA THR A 602 -17.69 8.98 -6.90
C THR A 602 -16.67 9.63 -5.98
N TRP A 603 -15.85 8.86 -5.25
CA TRP A 603 -14.79 9.41 -4.40
C TRP A 603 -13.43 9.30 -5.06
N HIS A 604 -12.62 10.35 -4.95
CA HIS A 604 -11.29 10.47 -5.55
C HIS A 604 -10.32 11.14 -4.57
N GLU A 605 -9.01 10.92 -4.75
CA GLU A 605 -7.98 11.70 -4.06
C GLU A 605 -8.03 13.13 -4.62
N ILE A 606 -8.12 14.12 -3.74
CA ILE A 606 -8.15 15.54 -4.13
C ILE A 606 -6.97 16.34 -3.57
N ALA A 607 -6.25 15.77 -2.61
CA ALA A 607 -4.98 16.31 -2.15
C ALA A 607 -4.11 15.24 -1.51
N ARG A 608 -2.79 15.49 -1.58
CA ARG A 608 -1.76 14.75 -0.86
C ARG A 608 -0.97 15.69 0.07
N PRO A 609 -1.55 16.10 1.23
CA PRO A 609 -0.97 17.11 2.11
C PRO A 609 0.50 16.91 2.50
N GLN A 610 0.97 15.66 2.60
CA GLN A 610 2.34 15.29 2.98
C GLN A 610 2.83 14.14 2.09
N ILE A 611 4.06 14.23 1.56
CA ILE A 611 4.69 13.22 0.69
C ILE A 611 6.09 12.82 1.14
N HIS A 612 6.48 13.19 2.36
CA HIS A 612 7.86 13.09 2.84
C HIS A 612 7.92 12.79 4.34
N GLY A 613 9.08 12.29 4.76
CA GLY A 613 9.42 12.05 6.17
C GLY A 613 9.74 10.59 6.43
N TYR A 614 9.02 10.00 7.37
CA TYR A 614 9.14 8.61 7.79
C TYR A 614 7.74 8.00 7.80
N ASP A 615 7.65 6.68 7.90
CA ASP A 615 6.40 5.93 8.03
C ASP A 615 5.45 6.60 9.03
N LEU A 616 4.26 6.98 8.54
CA LEU A 616 3.24 7.63 9.34
C LEU A 616 2.43 6.57 10.08
N LYS A 617 2.14 6.82 11.36
CA LYS A 617 1.49 5.84 12.25
C LYS A 617 0.14 6.30 12.78
N CYS A 618 -0.07 7.60 12.95
CA CYS A 618 -1.30 8.14 13.53
C CYS A 618 -1.63 9.55 13.04
N LEU A 619 -2.92 9.90 13.10
CA LEU A 619 -3.47 11.15 12.58
C LEU A 619 -4.58 11.67 13.49
N ALA A 620 -4.64 12.99 13.70
CA ALA A 620 -5.82 13.64 14.30
C ALA A 620 -6.14 14.97 13.60
N MET A 621 -7.42 15.18 13.29
CA MET A 621 -7.94 16.48 12.85
C MET A 621 -8.08 17.40 14.07
N ILE A 622 -7.63 18.65 13.93
CA ILE A 622 -7.84 19.71 14.92
C ILE A 622 -9.08 20.51 14.53
N ASN A 623 -9.15 20.91 13.27
CA ASN A 623 -10.28 21.59 12.67
C ASN A 623 -10.44 21.10 11.21
N ARG A 624 -11.40 21.67 10.48
CA ARG A 624 -11.75 21.19 9.13
C ARG A 624 -10.58 21.24 8.14
N PHE A 625 -9.62 22.15 8.32
CA PHE A 625 -8.50 22.35 7.41
C PHE A 625 -7.15 22.33 8.13
N GLN A 626 -7.05 21.61 9.27
CA GLN A 626 -5.81 21.47 10.01
C GLN A 626 -5.73 20.13 10.73
N PHE A 627 -4.61 19.42 10.55
CA PHE A 627 -4.37 18.11 11.16
C PHE A 627 -2.98 18.02 11.79
N VAL A 628 -2.80 17.01 12.63
CA VAL A 628 -1.51 16.59 13.17
C VAL A 628 -1.22 15.15 12.74
N SER A 629 -0.08 14.93 12.09
CA SER A 629 0.45 13.59 11.79
C SER A 629 1.57 13.22 12.76
N GLY A 630 1.65 11.93 13.09
CA GLY A 630 2.72 11.33 13.89
C GLY A 630 3.44 10.23 13.12
N ALA A 631 4.77 10.26 13.15
CA ALA A 631 5.65 9.34 12.40
C ALA A 631 6.70 8.68 13.30
N ASP A 632 7.43 7.72 12.72
CA ASP A 632 8.62 7.13 13.34
C ASP A 632 9.77 8.17 13.56
N GLU A 633 9.65 9.39 13.00
CA GLU A 633 10.51 10.56 13.27
C GLU A 633 10.49 11.04 14.74
N LYS A 634 9.56 10.53 15.58
CA LYS A 634 9.38 10.91 17.00
C LYS A 634 8.85 12.33 17.22
N VAL A 635 8.45 12.98 16.15
CA VAL A 635 7.95 14.36 16.09
C VAL A 635 6.50 14.32 15.61
N LEU A 636 5.67 15.21 16.15
CA LEU A 636 4.35 15.50 15.59
C LEU A 636 4.45 16.72 14.68
N ARG A 637 3.84 16.63 13.50
CA ARG A 637 3.84 17.69 12.49
C ARG A 637 2.42 18.20 12.30
N VAL A 638 2.26 19.52 12.32
CA VAL A 638 0.98 20.22 12.14
C VAL A 638 0.93 20.80 10.74
N PHE A 639 -0.12 20.50 10.00
CA PHE A 639 -0.34 21.00 8.64
C PHE A 639 -1.67 21.74 8.56
N SER A 640 -1.70 22.87 7.85
CA SER A 640 -2.91 23.65 7.56
C SER A 640 -3.15 23.68 6.05
N ALA A 641 -4.41 23.67 5.60
CA ALA A 641 -4.70 23.72 4.17
C ALA A 641 -4.42 25.11 3.57
N PRO A 642 -3.87 25.18 2.34
CA PRO A 642 -3.71 26.44 1.61
C PRO A 642 -5.01 26.88 0.95
N ARG A 643 -5.09 28.16 0.55
CA ARG A 643 -6.23 28.77 -0.13
C ARG A 643 -6.65 28.01 -1.40
N ASN A 644 -5.69 27.72 -2.28
CA ASN A 644 -5.94 27.00 -3.54
C ASN A 644 -6.58 25.62 -3.32
N PHE A 645 -6.23 24.92 -2.22
CA PHE A 645 -6.90 23.66 -1.86
C PHE A 645 -8.37 23.89 -1.49
N VAL A 646 -8.70 24.90 -0.68
CA VAL A 646 -10.09 25.14 -0.24
C VAL A 646 -10.96 25.56 -1.41
N GLU A 647 -10.45 26.37 -2.33
CA GLU A 647 -11.14 26.75 -3.56
C GLU A 647 -11.41 25.53 -4.46
N ASN A 648 -10.40 24.68 -4.69
CA ASN A 648 -10.54 23.44 -5.47
C ASN A 648 -11.48 22.42 -4.80
N PHE A 649 -11.38 22.25 -3.47
CA PHE A 649 -12.31 21.42 -2.69
C PHE A 649 -13.76 21.87 -2.90
N CYS A 650 -14.03 23.18 -2.83
CA CYS A 650 -15.37 23.73 -3.05
C CYS A 650 -15.86 23.47 -4.49
N ALA A 651 -15.00 23.68 -5.48
CA ALA A 651 -15.33 23.46 -6.89
C ALA A 651 -15.64 21.99 -7.22
N ILE A 652 -14.85 21.04 -6.72
CA ILE A 652 -14.98 19.59 -6.98
C ILE A 652 -16.17 18.99 -6.22
N THR A 653 -16.43 19.42 -4.98
CA THR A 653 -17.53 18.90 -4.14
C THR A 653 -18.86 19.62 -4.34
N GLY A 654 -18.87 20.72 -5.11
CA GLY A 654 -20.04 21.57 -5.34
C GLY A 654 -20.48 22.37 -4.12
N GLN A 655 -19.55 22.74 -3.23
CA GLN A 655 -19.82 23.56 -2.05
C GLN A 655 -19.56 25.06 -2.32
N SER A 656 -20.21 25.95 -1.56
CA SER A 656 -20.01 27.40 -1.68
C SER A 656 -18.80 27.86 -0.87
N LEU A 657 -17.83 28.50 -1.53
CA LEU A 657 -16.61 29.03 -0.91
C LEU A 657 -16.88 29.95 0.29
N ASN A 658 -17.85 30.86 0.16
CA ASN A 658 -18.23 31.82 1.21
C ASN A 658 -18.74 31.13 2.49
N HIS A 659 -19.38 29.96 2.35
CA HIS A 659 -19.85 29.15 3.48
C HIS A 659 -18.72 28.34 4.12
N VAL A 660 -17.61 28.10 3.42
CA VAL A 660 -16.49 27.28 3.90
C VAL A 660 -15.37 28.13 4.53
N LEU A 661 -15.08 29.32 3.99
CA LEU A 661 -14.00 30.20 4.50
C LEU A 661 -14.44 31.24 5.55
N CYS A 662 -15.75 31.48 5.73
CA CYS A 662 -16.32 32.34 6.78
C CYS A 662 -15.55 33.67 7.05
N ASN A 663 -15.20 34.40 5.99
CA ASN A 663 -14.48 35.68 6.01
C ASN A 663 -13.03 35.64 6.55
N GLN A 664 -12.35 34.49 6.60
CA GLN A 664 -10.93 34.38 6.99
C GLN A 664 -9.95 34.60 5.81
N ASP A 665 -10.21 35.57 4.93
CA ASP A 665 -9.47 35.81 3.69
C ASP A 665 -8.03 36.36 3.86
N GLY A 666 -7.63 36.78 5.07
CA GLY A 666 -6.51 37.71 5.25
C GLY A 666 -5.09 37.15 5.35
N ASP A 667 -4.91 35.85 5.60
CA ASP A 667 -3.60 35.31 6.06
C ASP A 667 -3.32 33.85 5.63
N LEU A 668 -4.13 33.29 4.72
CA LEU A 668 -3.92 31.93 4.21
C LEU A 668 -2.88 31.93 3.08
N PRO A 669 -1.90 30.99 3.08
CA PRO A 669 -0.97 30.83 1.97
C PRO A 669 -1.68 30.26 0.75
N GLU A 670 -1.20 30.62 -0.45
CA GLU A 670 -1.76 30.17 -1.72
C GLU A 670 -1.52 28.69 -1.95
N GLY A 671 -0.35 28.18 -1.55
CA GLY A 671 0.05 26.79 -1.72
C GLY A 671 1.18 26.38 -0.79
N ALA A 672 1.76 25.21 -1.08
CA ALA A 672 3.02 24.78 -0.48
C ALA A 672 3.91 24.04 -1.47
N THR A 673 5.21 24.04 -1.18
CA THR A 673 6.24 23.31 -1.94
C THR A 673 7.15 22.54 -0.99
N VAL A 674 7.72 21.43 -1.46
CA VAL A 674 8.82 20.73 -0.78
C VAL A 674 10.12 21.08 -1.49
N PRO A 675 11.09 21.73 -0.82
CA PRO A 675 12.44 21.89 -1.38
C PRO A 675 13.08 20.51 -1.63
N ALA A 676 13.87 20.34 -2.69
CA ALA A 676 14.45 19.04 -3.06
C ALA A 676 15.30 18.35 -1.95
N LEU A 677 15.83 19.12 -0.99
CA LEU A 677 16.56 18.63 0.19
C LEU A 677 15.82 18.92 1.52
N GLY A 678 14.56 19.32 1.44
CA GLY A 678 13.74 19.74 2.58
C GLY A 678 12.88 18.61 3.16
N LEU A 679 12.85 18.52 4.50
CA LEU A 679 11.93 17.66 5.24
C LEU A 679 10.81 18.48 5.92
N SER A 680 10.25 19.43 5.18
CA SER A 680 9.17 20.33 5.64
C SER A 680 8.54 21.02 4.43
N ASN A 681 7.21 21.07 4.39
CA ASN A 681 6.46 21.79 3.36
C ASN A 681 6.48 23.28 3.69
N LYS A 682 7.01 24.10 2.79
CA LYS A 682 7.00 25.56 2.95
C LYS A 682 5.74 26.16 2.34
N ALA A 683 5.13 27.09 3.06
CA ALA A 683 4.08 27.95 2.53
C ALA A 683 4.59 28.80 1.36
N VAL A 684 3.73 29.02 0.36
CA VAL A 684 3.94 29.93 -0.77
C VAL A 684 2.87 31.01 -0.69
N PHE A 685 3.27 32.28 -0.69
CA PHE A 685 2.36 33.43 -0.66
C PHE A 685 2.35 34.17 -2.01
N GLN A 686 1.32 34.98 -2.25
CA GLN A 686 1.12 35.69 -3.52
C GLN A 686 2.31 36.59 -3.92
N GLY A 687 3.01 37.17 -2.93
CA GLY A 687 4.20 38.00 -3.16
C GLY A 687 5.43 37.23 -3.61
N ASP A 688 5.56 35.95 -3.27
CA ASP A 688 6.73 35.13 -3.61
C ASP A 688 6.72 34.76 -5.10
N MET A 689 5.54 34.43 -5.63
CA MET A 689 5.35 34.05 -7.05
C MET A 689 5.76 35.17 -8.01
N ALA A 690 5.51 36.44 -7.65
CA ALA A 690 5.89 37.59 -8.48
C ALA A 690 7.40 37.78 -8.63
N SER A 691 8.21 37.19 -7.72
CA SER A 691 9.68 37.25 -7.78
C SER A 691 10.31 36.14 -8.62
N GLN A 692 9.59 35.03 -8.85
CA GLN A 692 10.12 33.91 -9.63
C GLN A 692 10.17 34.22 -11.13
N HIS A 693 9.17 34.94 -11.65
CA HIS A 693 9.13 35.34 -13.06
C HIS A 693 10.26 36.28 -13.50
N SER A 694 10.93 37.02 -12.60
CA SER A 694 12.11 37.82 -12.97
C SER A 694 13.39 37.00 -13.09
N ASP A 695 13.50 35.90 -12.33
CA ASP A 695 14.70 35.06 -12.33
C ASP A 695 14.67 34.02 -13.49
N GLU A 696 13.47 33.68 -13.98
CA GLU A 696 13.27 32.81 -15.15
C GLU A 696 13.94 33.37 -16.44
N GLU A 697 13.87 34.69 -16.69
CA GLU A 697 14.45 35.30 -17.90
C GLU A 697 16.00 35.33 -17.91
N GLU A 698 16.67 35.44 -16.75
CA GLU A 698 18.14 35.43 -16.69
C GLU A 698 18.72 34.00 -16.78
N LEU A 699 18.04 33.00 -16.22
CA LEU A 699 18.56 31.63 -16.14
C LEU A 699 18.46 30.85 -17.47
N LEU A 700 17.47 31.15 -18.32
CA LEU A 700 17.31 30.54 -19.66
C LEU A 700 18.53 30.73 -20.59
N ASN A 701 19.44 31.64 -20.28
CA ASN A 701 20.67 31.89 -21.04
C ASN A 701 21.86 31.00 -20.61
N SER A 702 21.73 30.17 -19.57
CA SER A 702 22.81 29.33 -19.04
C SER A 702 22.68 27.88 -19.48
N ALA A 703 23.55 27.44 -20.40
CA ALA A 703 23.55 26.08 -20.93
C ALA A 703 24.08 25.05 -19.91
N GLY A 704 23.20 24.61 -19.00
CA GLY A 704 23.42 23.49 -18.09
C GLY A 704 22.09 22.81 -17.77
N PHE A 705 22.00 21.49 -17.97
CA PHE A 705 20.82 20.70 -17.62
C PHE A 705 20.75 20.48 -16.09
N GLU A 706 20.37 21.53 -15.35
CA GLU A 706 19.84 21.37 -13.99
C GLU A 706 18.32 21.24 -14.06
N TYR A 707 17.78 20.25 -13.35
CA TYR A 707 16.34 19.98 -13.29
C TYR A 707 15.59 21.22 -12.82
N HIS A 708 14.69 21.75 -13.66
CA HIS A 708 13.82 22.86 -13.28
C HIS A 708 13.00 22.44 -12.04
N GLN A 709 13.15 23.20 -10.95
CA GLN A 709 12.19 23.16 -9.85
C GLN A 709 10.91 23.85 -10.33
N VAL A 710 10.01 23.08 -10.95
CA VAL A 710 8.66 23.57 -11.24
C VAL A 710 8.01 23.93 -9.90
N ALA A 711 7.82 25.23 -9.68
CA ALA A 711 7.25 25.76 -8.47
C ALA A 711 5.74 25.44 -8.41
N PHE A 712 5.16 25.55 -7.21
CA PHE A 712 3.71 25.52 -7.05
C PHE A 712 3.07 26.57 -7.97
N GLN A 713 2.14 26.14 -8.83
CA GLN A 713 1.32 27.03 -9.65
C GLN A 713 -0.15 26.95 -9.19
N PRO A 714 -0.78 28.08 -8.81
CA PRO A 714 -2.19 28.08 -8.44
C PRO A 714 -3.04 27.77 -9.68
N SER A 715 -4.00 26.86 -9.51
CA SER A 715 -4.82 26.32 -10.61
C SER A 715 -6.19 25.93 -10.07
N LEU A 716 -7.23 26.48 -10.69
CA LEU A 716 -8.62 26.19 -10.33
C LEU A 716 -9.08 24.89 -11.00
N LEU A 717 -9.20 23.83 -10.21
CA LEU A 717 -9.61 22.50 -10.64
C LEU A 717 -11.11 22.30 -10.40
N THR A 718 -11.84 21.85 -11.44
CA THR A 718 -13.29 21.52 -11.35
C THR A 718 -13.56 20.01 -11.35
N GLU A 719 -12.50 19.22 -11.55
CA GLU A 719 -12.45 17.77 -11.44
C GLU A 719 -11.22 17.38 -10.59
N PRO A 720 -11.15 16.16 -10.05
CA PRO A 720 -10.01 15.70 -9.26
C PRO A 720 -8.65 15.92 -9.96
N PRO A 721 -7.58 16.25 -9.20
CA PRO A 721 -6.23 16.40 -9.76
C PRO A 721 -5.69 15.11 -10.40
N THR A 722 -4.83 15.25 -11.40
CA THR A 722 -3.98 14.14 -11.89
C THR A 722 -2.85 13.87 -10.90
N GLU A 723 -2.16 12.73 -11.05
CA GLU A 723 -1.08 12.32 -10.13
C GLU A 723 0.06 13.36 -10.03
N ASP A 724 0.45 13.99 -11.15
CA ASP A 724 1.47 15.05 -11.17
C ASP A 724 1.03 16.26 -10.32
N HIS A 725 -0.24 16.68 -10.43
CA HIS A 725 -0.82 17.75 -9.63
C HIS A 725 -0.91 17.36 -8.14
N LEU A 726 -1.25 16.09 -7.84
CA LEU A 726 -1.28 15.59 -6.45
C LEU A 726 0.10 15.72 -5.80
N LEU A 727 1.16 15.33 -6.50
CA LEU A 727 2.54 15.36 -6.00
C LEU A 727 3.09 16.78 -5.80
N GLN A 728 2.66 17.77 -6.60
CA GLN A 728 3.28 19.10 -6.66
C GLN A 728 2.38 20.23 -6.13
N ASN A 729 1.09 20.26 -6.49
CA ASN A 729 0.21 21.43 -6.30
C ASN A 729 -0.79 21.27 -5.14
N THR A 730 -0.91 20.08 -4.54
CA THR A 730 -1.89 19.80 -3.47
C THR A 730 -1.30 19.62 -2.06
N LEU A 731 -0.01 19.92 -1.92
CA LEU A 731 0.72 19.90 -0.65
C LEU A 731 0.13 20.91 0.34
N TRP A 732 0.16 20.59 1.64
CA TRP A 732 -0.24 21.53 2.69
C TRP A 732 1.00 22.08 3.40
N PRO A 733 1.09 23.38 3.71
CA PRO A 733 2.20 23.94 4.47
C PRO A 733 2.28 23.34 5.88
N GLU A 734 3.51 23.07 6.33
CA GLU A 734 3.78 22.67 7.70
C GLU A 734 3.86 23.92 8.57
N VAL A 735 3.02 24.00 9.60
CA VAL A 735 2.89 25.18 10.48
C VAL A 735 3.68 25.01 11.76
N GLN A 736 3.78 23.80 12.31
CA GLN A 736 4.45 23.56 13.59
C GLN A 736 5.01 22.13 13.69
N LYS A 737 6.16 22.00 14.39
CA LYS A 737 6.71 20.73 14.87
C LYS A 737 6.64 20.67 16.39
N LEU A 738 6.17 19.56 16.96
CA LEU A 738 6.12 19.33 18.42
C LEU A 738 7.15 18.29 18.82
N TYR A 739 8.02 18.67 19.77
CA TYR A 739 9.11 17.85 20.30
C TYR A 739 8.86 17.57 21.78
N GLY A 740 9.00 16.31 22.20
CA GLY A 740 8.86 15.92 23.61
C GLY A 740 8.91 14.42 23.86
N HIS A 741 8.51 13.59 22.88
CA HIS A 741 8.65 12.14 22.93
C HIS A 741 10.08 11.69 22.61
N GLY A 742 10.58 10.67 23.31
CA GLY A 742 11.92 10.08 23.08
C GLY A 742 11.97 8.97 22.03
N TYR A 743 10.80 8.47 21.62
CA TYR A 743 10.59 7.31 20.76
C TYR A 743 9.52 7.61 19.70
N GLU A 744 9.38 6.68 18.75
CA GLU A 744 8.45 6.74 17.62
C GLU A 744 7.03 7.05 18.09
N ILE A 745 6.34 7.99 17.45
CA ILE A 745 4.94 8.32 17.81
C ILE A 745 4.05 7.13 17.44
N PHE A 746 3.15 6.73 18.34
CA PHE A 746 2.27 5.58 18.12
C PHE A 746 0.79 5.96 17.93
N CYS A 747 0.27 6.86 18.77
CA CYS A 747 -1.11 7.31 18.65
C CYS A 747 -1.28 8.77 19.09
N VAL A 748 -2.26 9.45 18.49
CA VAL A 748 -2.65 10.83 18.78
C VAL A 748 -4.18 10.93 18.81
N ALA A 749 -4.71 11.84 19.62
CA ALA A 749 -6.14 12.15 19.70
C ALA A 749 -6.33 13.65 19.94
N CYS A 750 -7.41 14.24 19.44
CA CYS A 750 -7.78 15.65 19.68
C CYS A 750 -9.10 15.72 20.47
N SER A 751 -9.23 16.72 21.35
CA SER A 751 -10.49 17.06 22.04
C SER A 751 -11.54 17.58 21.05
N ASN A 752 -12.82 17.35 21.32
CA ASN A 752 -13.94 17.83 20.49
C ASN A 752 -14.06 19.36 20.46
N SER A 753 -13.66 20.03 21.55
CA SER A 753 -13.47 21.49 21.68
C SER A 753 -12.28 22.03 20.90
N LYS A 754 -11.43 21.15 20.32
CA LYS A 754 -10.26 21.49 19.49
C LYS A 754 -9.15 22.24 20.24
N THR A 755 -9.19 22.24 21.58
CA THR A 755 -8.25 22.98 22.45
C THR A 755 -7.05 22.15 22.90
N LEU A 756 -7.18 20.82 22.89
CA LEU A 756 -6.15 19.89 23.35
C LEU A 756 -5.84 18.81 22.32
N LEU A 757 -4.57 18.42 22.30
CA LEU A 757 -4.06 17.23 21.64
C LEU A 757 -3.44 16.31 22.70
N ALA A 758 -3.73 15.01 22.66
CA ALA A 758 -3.06 13.99 23.45
C ALA A 758 -2.19 13.13 22.52
N SER A 759 -0.94 12.84 22.89
CA SER A 759 -0.06 11.97 22.11
C SER A 759 0.75 11.01 22.97
N ALA A 760 1.01 9.81 22.43
CA ALA A 760 1.83 8.79 23.08
C ALA A 760 2.82 8.16 22.09
N CYS A 761 3.98 7.75 22.59
CA CYS A 761 5.02 7.07 21.82
C CYS A 761 5.14 5.58 22.15
N LYS A 762 5.90 4.89 21.32
CA LYS A 762 6.24 3.47 21.45
C LYS A 762 7.08 3.24 22.71
N ALA A 763 6.55 2.48 23.67
CA ALA A 763 7.16 2.29 24.97
C ALA A 763 7.30 0.81 25.35
N ALA A 764 8.52 0.44 25.77
CA ALA A 764 8.82 -0.85 26.40
C ALA A 764 8.98 -0.75 27.92
N LYS A 765 8.77 0.44 28.49
CA LYS A 765 8.90 0.76 29.92
C LYS A 765 7.96 1.90 30.31
N LYS A 766 7.54 1.92 31.59
CA LYS A 766 6.68 2.97 32.18
C LYS A 766 7.22 4.40 32.01
N GLU A 767 8.54 4.58 32.11
CA GLU A 767 9.21 5.89 31.92
C GLU A 767 9.06 6.50 30.52
N HIS A 768 8.60 5.72 29.53
CA HIS A 768 8.37 6.18 28.16
C HIS A 768 6.89 6.07 27.73
N ALA A 769 6.04 5.43 28.53
CA ALA A 769 4.62 5.22 28.23
C ALA A 769 3.72 6.40 28.70
N ALA A 770 4.31 7.59 28.86
CA ALA A 770 3.59 8.78 29.27
C ALA A 770 2.77 9.34 28.09
N ILE A 771 1.54 9.78 28.39
CA ILE A 771 0.71 10.54 27.45
C ILE A 771 1.05 12.01 27.66
N ILE A 772 1.37 12.72 26.59
CA ILE A 772 1.66 14.16 26.62
C ILE A 772 0.43 14.91 26.10
N LEU A 773 -0.07 15.86 26.90
CA LEU A 773 -1.10 16.82 26.50
C LEU A 773 -0.45 18.09 25.94
N TRP A 774 -0.99 18.61 24.85
CA TRP A 774 -0.55 19.83 24.17
C TRP A 774 -1.73 20.78 23.99
N ASN A 775 -1.52 22.07 24.20
CA ASN A 775 -2.48 23.11 23.86
C ASN A 775 -2.36 23.42 22.35
N THR A 776 -3.47 23.38 21.62
CA THR A 776 -3.48 23.54 20.14
C THR A 776 -3.34 24.99 19.66
N ALA A 777 -3.58 25.98 20.53
CA ALA A 777 -3.41 27.40 20.21
C ALA A 777 -1.98 27.89 20.47
N SER A 778 -1.33 27.42 21.54
CA SER A 778 0.04 27.82 21.91
C SER A 778 1.12 26.81 21.53
N TRP A 779 0.72 25.59 21.14
CA TRP A 779 1.60 24.45 20.82
C TRP A 779 2.56 24.02 21.94
N LYS A 780 2.26 24.43 23.18
CA LYS A 780 3.03 24.06 24.38
C LYS A 780 2.49 22.79 25.02
N GLN A 781 3.40 22.06 25.63
CA GLN A 781 3.12 20.92 26.49
C GLN A 781 2.43 21.39 27.78
N VAL A 782 1.23 20.85 28.04
CA VAL A 782 0.39 21.18 29.20
C VAL A 782 0.69 20.24 30.37
N GLN A 783 0.67 18.92 30.12
CA GLN A 783 0.76 17.91 31.18
C GLN A 783 1.32 16.59 30.66
N ASN A 784 1.96 15.82 31.55
CA ASN A 784 2.33 14.43 31.34
C ASN A 784 1.48 13.51 32.22
N LEU A 785 0.73 12.58 31.61
CA LEU A 785 -0.09 11.59 32.29
C LEU A 785 0.68 10.26 32.33
N ILE A 786 1.10 9.84 33.53
CA ILE A 786 1.99 8.68 33.73
C ILE A 786 1.23 7.57 34.47
N PHE A 787 0.83 6.54 33.73
CA PHE A 787 0.17 5.35 34.33
C PHE A 787 0.68 4.04 33.72
N HIS A 788 0.49 3.87 32.40
CA HIS A 788 0.79 2.65 31.67
C HIS A 788 2.28 2.26 31.72
N SER A 789 2.54 0.97 31.49
CA SER A 789 3.87 0.37 31.54
C SER A 789 4.45 0.03 30.17
N LEU A 790 3.60 -0.03 29.14
CA LEU A 790 3.93 -0.29 27.73
C LEU A 790 3.15 0.69 26.82
N THR A 791 3.48 0.71 25.53
CA THR A 791 2.83 1.55 24.50
C THR A 791 1.31 1.64 24.68
N VAL A 792 0.80 2.87 24.83
CA VAL A 792 -0.62 3.20 24.65
C VAL A 792 -0.93 3.04 23.17
N THR A 793 -1.96 2.26 22.82
CA THR A 793 -2.26 1.90 21.43
C THR A 793 -3.30 2.80 20.79
N GLN A 794 -4.30 3.25 21.56
CA GLN A 794 -5.30 4.22 21.13
C GLN A 794 -5.72 5.08 22.33
N MET A 795 -6.19 6.29 22.03
CA MET A 795 -6.80 7.21 22.98
C MET A 795 -8.05 7.82 22.36
N ALA A 796 -9.02 8.20 23.19
CA ALA A 796 -10.23 8.89 22.77
C ALA A 796 -10.73 9.83 23.87
N PHE A 797 -11.01 11.10 23.53
CA PHE A 797 -11.73 12.01 24.42
C PHE A 797 -13.21 11.65 24.44
N SER A 798 -13.88 11.83 25.58
CA SER A 798 -15.34 11.70 25.66
C SER A 798 -16.02 12.79 24.82
N PRO A 799 -17.26 12.58 24.31
CA PRO A 799 -17.97 13.57 23.50
C PRO A 799 -18.14 14.96 24.16
N ASP A 800 -18.05 15.01 25.49
CA ASP A 800 -18.15 16.23 26.31
C ASP A 800 -16.79 16.78 26.81
N ASP A 801 -15.67 16.22 26.34
CA ASP A 801 -14.28 16.54 26.73
C ASP A 801 -13.97 16.51 28.25
N LYS A 802 -14.84 15.91 29.07
CA LYS A 802 -14.59 15.73 30.50
C LYS A 802 -13.62 14.59 30.80
N PHE A 803 -13.49 13.62 29.90
CA PHE A 803 -12.63 12.46 30.08
C PHE A 803 -11.72 12.19 28.88
N LEU A 804 -10.55 11.62 29.17
CA LEU A 804 -9.63 11.02 28.21
C LEU A 804 -9.46 9.55 28.54
N LEU A 805 -9.88 8.67 27.63
CA LEU A 805 -9.65 7.24 27.68
C LEU A 805 -8.34 6.90 26.96
N ALA A 806 -7.56 6.00 27.55
CA ALA A 806 -6.34 5.43 26.95
C ALA A 806 -6.31 3.91 27.15
N VAL A 807 -5.92 3.17 26.11
CA VAL A 807 -5.77 1.70 26.14
C VAL A 807 -4.35 1.29 25.77
N SER A 808 -3.83 0.19 26.31
CA SER A 808 -2.41 -0.17 26.18
C SER A 808 -2.11 -1.64 25.92
N ARG A 809 -0.90 -1.87 25.38
CA ARG A 809 -0.27 -3.18 25.24
C ARG A 809 -0.03 -3.89 26.57
N ASP A 810 -0.06 -3.19 27.69
CA ASP A 810 -0.01 -3.80 29.03
C ASP A 810 -1.34 -4.42 29.50
N ARG A 811 -2.35 -4.44 28.59
CA ARG A 811 -3.66 -5.11 28.75
C ARG A 811 -4.62 -4.38 29.67
N THR A 812 -4.30 -3.13 30.03
CA THR A 812 -5.17 -2.27 30.82
C THR A 812 -5.63 -1.06 30.03
N TRP A 813 -6.67 -0.42 30.56
CA TRP A 813 -7.14 0.90 30.17
C TRP A 813 -7.03 1.86 31.35
N SER A 814 -6.86 3.15 31.07
CA SER A 814 -6.93 4.23 32.06
C SER A 814 -7.86 5.34 31.59
N LEU A 815 -8.60 5.91 32.54
CA LEU A 815 -9.53 6.99 32.32
C LEU A 815 -9.14 8.20 33.16
N TRP A 816 -8.95 9.33 32.51
CA TRP A 816 -8.49 10.57 33.12
C TRP A 816 -9.61 11.61 33.07
N LYS A 817 -9.96 12.20 34.21
CA LYS A 817 -11.00 13.22 34.33
C LYS A 817 -10.37 14.62 34.34
N ARG A 818 -10.95 15.53 33.56
CA ARG A 818 -10.66 16.97 33.56
C ARG A 818 -11.09 17.58 34.89
N GLN A 819 -10.26 18.46 35.46
CA GLN A 819 -10.60 19.20 36.68
C GLN A 819 -11.17 20.58 36.31
N ASP A 820 -12.44 20.81 36.67
CA ASP A 820 -13.19 22.03 36.34
C ASP A 820 -12.89 23.21 37.29
N THR A 821 -11.98 23.04 38.26
CA THR A 821 -11.72 23.99 39.37
C THR A 821 -10.67 25.07 39.08
N ILE A 822 -10.35 25.30 37.82
CA ILE A 822 -9.31 26.26 37.39
C ILE A 822 -9.98 27.43 36.65
N PRO A 823 -9.60 28.71 36.88
CA PRO A 823 -10.12 29.81 36.07
C PRO A 823 -9.83 29.60 34.58
N PRO A 824 -10.72 30.05 33.67
CA PRO A 824 -10.67 29.73 32.24
C PRO A 824 -9.47 30.30 31.46
N GLU A 825 -8.55 30.99 32.14
CA GLU A 825 -7.31 31.54 31.57
C GLU A 825 -6.12 30.55 31.62
N LEU A 826 -6.24 29.45 32.37
CA LEU A 826 -5.17 28.45 32.55
C LEU A 826 -5.48 27.15 31.80
N ASP A 827 -4.41 26.44 31.41
CA ASP A 827 -4.54 25.16 30.73
C ASP A 827 -5.24 24.10 31.62
N PRO A 828 -6.12 23.25 31.04
CA PRO A 828 -6.88 22.27 31.79
C PRO A 828 -6.01 21.11 32.29
N ILE A 829 -6.21 20.72 33.55
CA ILE A 829 -5.49 19.61 34.20
C ILE A 829 -6.37 18.37 34.22
N PHE A 830 -5.76 17.21 33.97
CA PHE A 830 -6.37 15.88 34.04
C PHE A 830 -5.80 15.07 35.20
N SER A 831 -6.66 14.33 35.90
CA SER A 831 -6.27 13.37 36.95
C SER A 831 -6.87 12.00 36.70
N LEU A 832 -6.12 10.94 37.07
CA LEU A 832 -6.58 9.56 36.94
C LEU A 832 -7.86 9.35 37.76
N PHE A 833 -8.92 8.88 37.12
CA PHE A 833 -10.26 8.72 37.72
C PHE A 833 -10.61 7.25 37.91
N ALA A 834 -10.38 6.43 36.89
CA ALA A 834 -10.59 4.98 36.93
C ALA A 834 -9.56 4.28 36.04
N PHE A 835 -9.26 3.01 36.32
CA PHE A 835 -8.36 2.20 35.52
C PHE A 835 -8.57 0.70 35.78
N THR A 836 -8.14 -0.14 34.84
CA THR A 836 -7.96 -1.57 35.11
C THR A 836 -6.54 -1.88 35.59
N ASN A 837 -6.45 -2.84 36.50
CA ASN A 837 -5.18 -3.38 37.01
C ASN A 837 -5.13 -4.90 36.73
N LYS A 838 -4.07 -5.60 37.14
CA LYS A 838 -3.92 -7.05 36.87
C LYS A 838 -4.99 -7.94 37.51
N VAL A 839 -5.73 -7.44 38.49
CA VAL A 839 -6.82 -8.15 39.18
C VAL A 839 -8.16 -7.84 38.51
N THR A 840 -8.39 -6.60 38.07
CA THR A 840 -9.64 -6.16 37.42
C THR A 840 -9.63 -6.27 35.88
N ALA A 841 -8.51 -6.69 35.28
CA ALA A 841 -8.38 -6.84 33.83
C ALA A 841 -9.23 -7.99 33.27
N VAL A 842 -10.31 -7.64 32.56
CA VAL A 842 -11.14 -8.58 31.78
C VAL A 842 -10.40 -9.09 30.54
N HIS A 843 -9.50 -8.27 29.96
CA HIS A 843 -8.72 -8.64 28.78
C HIS A 843 -7.42 -9.38 29.12
N SER A 844 -7.23 -10.52 28.45
CA SER A 844 -6.09 -11.43 28.62
C SER A 844 -4.92 -11.16 27.66
N ARG A 845 -5.10 -10.22 26.71
CA ARG A 845 -4.11 -9.81 25.69
C ARG A 845 -4.14 -8.28 25.50
N ILE A 846 -3.30 -7.78 24.59
CA ILE A 846 -3.22 -6.37 24.19
C ILE A 846 -4.63 -5.85 23.88
N ILE A 847 -5.03 -4.74 24.50
CA ILE A 847 -6.16 -3.95 24.02
C ILE A 847 -5.60 -3.12 22.85
N TRP A 848 -6.24 -3.19 21.69
CA TRP A 848 -5.78 -2.45 20.50
C TRP A 848 -6.52 -1.14 20.34
N SER A 849 -7.84 -1.18 20.49
CA SER A 849 -8.73 -0.09 20.09
C SER A 849 -9.78 0.22 21.16
N CYS A 850 -10.21 1.48 21.19
CA CYS A 850 -11.29 1.96 22.04
C CYS A 850 -12.06 3.11 21.39
N ASP A 851 -13.34 3.22 21.73
CA ASP A 851 -14.20 4.33 21.28
C ASP A 851 -15.33 4.59 22.31
N TRP A 852 -15.91 5.79 22.28
CA TRP A 852 -16.95 6.24 23.22
C TRP A 852 -18.36 6.05 22.66
N SER A 853 -19.34 5.89 23.54
CA SER A 853 -20.75 6.04 23.17
C SER A 853 -21.06 7.52 22.87
N PRO A 854 -22.02 7.84 21.97
CA PRO A 854 -22.29 9.22 21.58
C PRO A 854 -22.86 10.08 22.72
N ASP A 855 -23.45 9.45 23.74
CA ASP A 855 -23.93 10.09 24.96
C ASP A 855 -22.89 10.16 26.09
N GLY A 856 -21.66 9.69 25.86
CA GLY A 856 -20.53 9.75 26.79
C GLY A 856 -20.65 8.86 28.04
N LYS A 857 -21.70 8.02 28.14
CA LYS A 857 -21.97 7.18 29.32
C LYS A 857 -21.19 5.87 29.34
N TYR A 858 -20.83 5.37 28.15
CA TYR A 858 -20.16 4.08 27.99
C TYR A 858 -18.94 4.24 27.09
N PHE A 859 -17.98 3.34 27.25
CA PHE A 859 -16.90 3.17 26.29
C PHE A 859 -16.67 1.69 25.99
N PHE A 860 -16.13 1.43 24.80
CA PHE A 860 -15.93 0.10 24.26
C PHE A 860 -14.44 -0.17 24.13
N THR A 861 -13.99 -1.38 24.48
CA THR A 861 -12.59 -1.80 24.28
C THR A 861 -12.52 -3.08 23.46
N GLY A 862 -11.68 -3.08 22.42
CA GLY A 862 -11.42 -4.22 21.54
C GLY A 862 -10.01 -4.77 21.75
N SER A 863 -9.88 -6.10 21.91
CA SER A 863 -8.60 -6.75 22.23
C SER A 863 -8.26 -7.91 21.31
N ARG A 864 -6.94 -8.18 21.21
CA ARG A 864 -6.36 -9.35 20.56
C ARG A 864 -6.83 -10.68 21.16
N ASP A 865 -7.45 -10.69 22.35
CA ASP A 865 -8.08 -11.90 22.90
C ASP A 865 -9.47 -12.20 22.36
N ARG A 866 -9.85 -11.54 21.25
CA ARG A 866 -11.11 -11.71 20.49
C ARG A 866 -12.33 -11.11 21.15
N LYS A 867 -12.14 -10.37 22.24
CA LYS A 867 -13.25 -9.81 23.04
C LYS A 867 -13.46 -8.33 22.76
N VAL A 868 -14.74 -7.95 22.75
CA VAL A 868 -15.22 -6.58 22.93
C VAL A 868 -15.94 -6.49 24.28
N VAL A 869 -15.67 -5.45 25.05
CA VAL A 869 -16.27 -5.20 26.37
C VAL A 869 -16.82 -3.77 26.41
N VAL A 870 -18.03 -3.60 26.96
CA VAL A 870 -18.62 -2.29 27.26
C VAL A 870 -18.39 -1.96 28.72
N TRP A 871 -17.96 -0.73 28.99
CA TRP A 871 -17.69 -0.22 30.34
C TRP A 871 -18.56 0.98 30.62
N GLY A 872 -18.98 1.14 31.88
CA GLY A 872 -19.76 2.29 32.35
C GLY A 872 -19.80 2.35 33.87
N GLU A 873 -20.54 3.30 34.42
CA GLU A 873 -20.75 3.42 35.86
C GLU A 873 -21.55 2.21 36.39
N CYS A 874 -21.02 1.55 37.42
CA CYS A 874 -21.69 0.49 38.17
C CYS A 874 -22.07 1.01 39.57
N ASP A 875 -23.29 0.70 40.00
CA ASP A 875 -23.76 0.98 41.36
C ASP A 875 -23.03 0.10 42.39
N SER A 876 -21.89 0.55 42.92
CA SER A 876 -21.22 -0.13 44.03
C SER A 876 -21.83 0.30 45.37
N SER A 877 -22.29 -0.67 46.15
CA SER A 877 -22.93 -0.47 47.46
C SER A 877 -21.98 -0.70 48.64
N ASP A 878 -20.68 -0.45 48.49
CA ASP A 878 -19.67 -0.66 49.54
C ASP A 878 -18.52 0.37 49.52
N ASP A 879 -17.97 0.65 50.71
CA ASP A 879 -17.02 1.72 51.05
C ASP A 879 -15.58 1.55 50.46
N ALA A 880 -15.45 1.52 49.14
CA ALA A 880 -14.16 1.58 48.44
C ALA A 880 -13.96 2.93 47.73
N ILE A 881 -12.76 3.51 47.87
CA ILE A 881 -12.39 4.86 47.37
C ILE A 881 -12.18 4.90 45.83
N GLU A 882 -12.43 3.79 45.12
CA GLU A 882 -12.39 3.71 43.66
C GLU A 882 -13.80 3.89 43.08
N HIS A 883 -14.05 4.97 42.34
CA HIS A 883 -15.31 5.14 41.60
C HIS A 883 -15.46 4.01 40.56
N SER A 884 -16.48 3.19 40.75
CA SER A 884 -16.64 1.86 40.15
C SER A 884 -17.11 1.91 38.68
N ILE A 885 -16.18 2.20 37.77
CA ILE A 885 -16.36 1.86 36.36
C ILE A 885 -16.10 0.36 36.18
N GLY A 886 -17.12 -0.38 35.75
CA GLY A 886 -17.07 -1.82 35.54
C GLY A 886 -17.66 -2.25 34.20
N PRO A 887 -17.58 -3.56 33.86
CA PRO A 887 -18.20 -4.10 32.67
C PRO A 887 -19.74 -4.02 32.82
N CYS A 888 -20.39 -3.45 31.80
CA CYS A 888 -21.84 -3.24 31.73
C CYS A 888 -22.48 -4.10 30.62
N SER A 889 -21.80 -5.15 30.20
CA SER A 889 -22.25 -6.06 29.14
C SER A 889 -21.76 -7.48 29.38
N SER A 890 -22.41 -8.44 28.74
CA SER A 890 -21.76 -9.72 28.45
C SER A 890 -20.52 -9.49 27.57
N VAL A 891 -19.50 -10.33 27.74
CA VAL A 891 -18.23 -10.19 27.02
C VAL A 891 -18.39 -10.81 25.63
N LEU A 892 -18.41 -9.97 24.60
CA LEU A 892 -18.62 -10.39 23.21
C LEU A 892 -17.34 -11.01 22.64
N ASP A 893 -17.28 -12.33 22.48
CA ASP A 893 -16.27 -13.01 21.67
C ASP A 893 -16.71 -12.99 20.20
N VAL A 894 -15.92 -12.34 19.34
CA VAL A 894 -16.21 -12.20 17.89
C VAL A 894 -15.45 -13.22 17.03
N GLY A 895 -14.82 -14.23 17.64
CA GLY A 895 -14.15 -15.35 16.95
C GLY A 895 -12.78 -15.03 16.35
N GLY A 896 -12.47 -13.76 16.08
CA GLY A 896 -11.18 -13.27 15.58
C GLY A 896 -10.59 -12.17 16.47
N ALA A 897 -9.28 -11.97 16.41
CA ALA A 897 -8.62 -10.92 17.19
C ALA A 897 -9.11 -9.53 16.75
N VAL A 898 -9.57 -8.72 17.70
CA VAL A 898 -10.11 -7.38 17.41
C VAL A 898 -8.96 -6.38 17.33
N THR A 899 -8.90 -5.65 16.23
CA THR A 899 -7.87 -4.64 15.97
C THR A 899 -8.42 -3.22 15.93
N ALA A 900 -9.67 -3.05 15.52
CA ALA A 900 -10.37 -1.76 15.49
C ALA A 900 -11.81 -1.88 16.03
N VAL A 901 -12.27 -0.87 16.77
CA VAL A 901 -13.66 -0.71 17.22
C VAL A 901 -14.06 0.74 16.95
N SER A 902 -15.27 0.97 16.42
CA SER A 902 -15.85 2.31 16.39
C SER A 902 -17.37 2.29 16.55
N VAL A 903 -17.90 3.23 17.32
CA VAL A 903 -19.32 3.36 17.68
C VAL A 903 -19.99 4.39 16.78
N CYS A 904 -21.20 4.07 16.30
CA CYS A 904 -21.96 4.97 15.44
C CYS A 904 -22.39 6.23 16.23
N PRO A 905 -22.10 7.46 15.73
CA PRO A 905 -22.45 8.71 16.41
C PRO A 905 -23.95 8.98 16.45
N VAL A 906 -24.72 8.37 15.55
CA VAL A 906 -26.19 8.54 15.47
C VAL A 906 -26.88 7.53 16.39
N LEU A 907 -27.52 8.04 17.44
CA LEU A 907 -28.42 7.26 18.29
C LEU A 907 -29.80 7.17 17.65
N ASN A 908 -30.34 5.96 17.49
CA ASN A 908 -31.69 5.78 16.95
C ASN A 908 -32.74 6.06 18.04
N LEU A 909 -33.08 7.35 18.23
CA LEU A 909 -33.97 7.86 19.28
C LEU A 909 -35.34 7.18 19.32
N SER A 910 -35.80 6.65 18.18
CA SER A 910 -37.07 5.92 18.06
C SER A 910 -37.06 4.51 18.69
N GLN A 911 -35.88 3.93 18.97
CA GLN A 911 -35.73 2.57 19.54
C GLN A 911 -34.74 2.49 20.71
N ARG A 912 -35.23 2.80 21.93
CA ARG A 912 -34.78 2.24 23.22
C ARG A 912 -33.24 2.04 23.40
N ASN A 913 -32.44 3.12 23.42
CA ASN A 913 -31.02 3.13 23.79
C ASN A 913 -30.17 2.00 23.14
N ARG A 914 -30.34 1.80 21.83
CA ARG A 914 -29.48 0.90 21.03
C ARG A 914 -28.27 1.65 20.49
N TYR A 915 -27.09 1.06 20.65
CA TYR A 915 -25.82 1.54 20.10
C TYR A 915 -25.41 0.60 18.97
N VAL A 916 -24.89 1.15 17.86
CA VAL A 916 -24.34 0.35 16.75
C VAL A 916 -22.82 0.43 16.80
N VAL A 917 -22.16 -0.72 16.76
CA VAL A 917 -20.71 -0.87 16.93
C VAL A 917 -20.14 -1.61 15.72
N ALA A 918 -19.17 -1.01 15.05
CA ALA A 918 -18.37 -1.67 14.02
C ALA A 918 -17.10 -2.26 14.66
N VAL A 919 -16.84 -3.54 14.38
CA VAL A 919 -15.71 -4.30 14.93
C VAL A 919 -14.87 -4.85 13.77
N GLY A 920 -13.61 -4.43 13.69
CA GLY A 920 -12.65 -4.85 12.68
C GLY A 920 -11.68 -5.88 13.23
N LEU A 921 -11.41 -6.92 12.43
CA LEU A 921 -10.61 -8.08 12.82
C LEU A 921 -9.20 -8.11 12.17
N GLU A 922 -8.28 -8.84 12.80
CA GLU A 922 -6.92 -9.15 12.29
C GLU A 922 -6.97 -9.91 10.94
N CYS A 923 -8.10 -10.52 10.59
CA CYS A 923 -8.35 -11.20 9.30
C CYS A 923 -9.10 -10.35 8.26
N GLY A 924 -9.18 -9.04 8.44
CA GLY A 924 -9.75 -8.10 7.46
C GLY A 924 -11.28 -8.05 7.34
N LYS A 925 -12.00 -8.87 8.10
CA LYS A 925 -13.46 -8.84 8.20
C LYS A 925 -13.95 -7.73 9.11
N ILE A 926 -15.09 -7.12 8.75
CA ILE A 926 -15.80 -6.13 9.57
C ILE A 926 -17.15 -6.75 9.98
N CYS A 927 -17.48 -6.65 11.26
CA CYS A 927 -18.74 -7.11 11.84
C CYS A 927 -19.46 -5.92 12.48
N LEU A 928 -20.74 -5.73 12.14
CA LEU A 928 -21.60 -4.74 12.79
C LEU A 928 -22.46 -5.45 13.83
N TYR A 929 -22.45 -4.89 15.04
CA TYR A 929 -23.27 -5.36 16.16
C TYR A 929 -24.16 -4.22 16.67
N SER A 930 -25.38 -4.54 17.09
CA SER A 930 -26.18 -3.68 17.96
C SER A 930 -26.00 -4.13 19.41
N TRP A 931 -25.68 -3.20 20.30
CA TRP A 931 -25.67 -3.41 21.74
C TRP A 931 -26.78 -2.61 22.41
N LYS A 932 -27.37 -3.18 23.46
CA LYS A 932 -28.31 -2.48 24.33
C LYS A 932 -28.16 -2.98 25.77
N LYS A 933 -27.99 -2.06 26.73
CA LYS A 933 -28.06 -2.40 28.16
C LYS A 933 -29.38 -3.10 28.50
N THR A 934 -29.27 -4.23 29.20
CA THR A 934 -30.39 -5.05 29.68
C THR A 934 -30.35 -5.10 31.20
N ASP A 935 -31.42 -4.70 31.87
CA ASP A 935 -31.52 -4.74 33.34
C ASP A 935 -31.77 -6.17 33.89
N GLN A 936 -31.43 -7.20 33.13
CA GLN A 936 -31.59 -8.62 33.48
C GLN A 936 -30.24 -9.18 33.93
N VAL A 937 -30.22 -9.90 35.04
CA VAL A 937 -29.02 -10.53 35.60
C VAL A 937 -29.19 -12.06 35.57
N PRO A 938 -28.30 -12.82 34.91
CA PRO A 938 -27.19 -12.35 34.06
C PRO A 938 -27.69 -11.67 32.77
N GLU A 939 -26.87 -10.79 32.22
CA GLU A 939 -27.13 -10.11 30.95
C GLU A 939 -27.09 -11.13 29.80
N ILE A 940 -28.27 -11.50 29.31
CA ILE A 940 -28.46 -12.47 28.22
C ILE A 940 -29.06 -11.72 27.02
N ASN A 941 -28.41 -11.86 25.85
CA ASN A 941 -28.81 -11.25 24.57
C ASN A 941 -28.78 -9.70 24.53
N ASP A 942 -27.81 -9.09 25.23
CA ASP A 942 -27.49 -7.66 25.15
C ASP A 942 -26.80 -7.26 23.84
N TRP A 943 -26.14 -8.22 23.16
CA TRP A 943 -25.54 -8.08 21.83
C TRP A 943 -26.34 -8.80 20.73
N ILE A 944 -26.52 -8.14 19.60
CA ILE A 944 -27.10 -8.68 18.37
C ILE A 944 -26.13 -8.45 17.21
N ARG A 945 -25.80 -9.49 16.44
CA ARG A 945 -24.98 -9.36 15.22
C ARG A 945 -25.89 -8.98 14.05
N CYS A 946 -25.66 -7.82 13.45
CA CYS A 946 -26.49 -7.31 12.36
C CYS A 946 -25.91 -7.67 10.98
N VAL A 947 -24.62 -7.39 10.74
CA VAL A 947 -23.99 -7.53 9.41
C VAL A 947 -22.55 -8.06 9.53
N GLU A 948 -22.10 -8.83 8.54
CA GLU A 948 -20.70 -9.20 8.31
C GLU A 948 -20.34 -8.86 6.86
N THR A 949 -19.16 -8.29 6.61
CA THR A 949 -18.70 -8.00 5.25
C THR A 949 -18.49 -9.26 4.42
N SER A 950 -18.90 -9.22 3.16
CA SER A 950 -18.64 -10.31 2.19
C SER A 950 -17.15 -10.44 1.88
N GLN A 951 -16.78 -11.49 1.12
CA GLN A 951 -15.37 -11.73 0.74
C GLN A 951 -14.76 -10.58 -0.08
N SER A 952 -15.53 -9.92 -0.96
CA SER A 952 -15.05 -8.77 -1.76
C SER A 952 -15.05 -7.45 -0.98
N GLN A 953 -16.04 -7.27 -0.09
CA GLN A 953 -16.15 -6.09 0.78
C GLN A 953 -15.07 -6.06 1.87
N SER A 954 -14.66 -7.23 2.37
CA SER A 954 -13.62 -7.35 3.41
C SER A 954 -12.25 -6.88 2.93
N HIS A 955 -11.42 -6.45 3.89
CA HIS A 955 -9.97 -6.35 3.71
C HIS A 955 -9.35 -7.76 3.63
N THR A 956 -8.16 -7.90 3.04
CA THR A 956 -7.40 -9.17 3.07
C THR A 956 -6.48 -9.31 4.27
N LEU A 957 -6.06 -8.19 4.86
CA LEU A 957 -5.17 -8.13 6.03
C LEU A 957 -5.82 -7.35 7.18
N ALA A 958 -5.10 -7.23 8.30
CA ALA A 958 -5.61 -6.62 9.52
C ALA A 958 -6.11 -5.18 9.30
N ILE A 959 -7.34 -4.92 9.76
CA ILE A 959 -7.93 -3.57 9.79
C ILE A 959 -7.22 -2.76 10.88
N LYS A 960 -6.78 -1.56 10.53
CA LYS A 960 -6.04 -0.64 11.41
C LYS A 960 -6.95 0.36 12.09
N LYS A 961 -7.90 0.92 11.33
CA LYS A 961 -8.84 1.90 11.85
C LYS A 961 -10.23 1.70 11.24
N LEU A 962 -11.23 1.96 12.06
CA LEU A 962 -12.62 2.16 11.68
C LEU A 962 -13.02 3.55 12.18
N CYS A 963 -13.79 4.30 11.41
CA CYS A 963 -14.36 5.58 11.83
C CYS A 963 -15.70 5.82 11.14
N TRP A 964 -16.76 6.02 11.92
CA TRP A 964 -18.08 6.42 11.39
C TRP A 964 -18.08 7.89 10.94
N LYS A 965 -18.81 8.20 9.87
CA LYS A 965 -19.08 9.59 9.48
C LYS A 965 -19.92 10.26 10.57
N ASN A 966 -19.46 11.40 11.08
CA ASN A 966 -20.25 12.23 11.97
C ASN A 966 -21.27 13.03 11.14
N CYS A 967 -22.56 12.86 11.39
CA CYS A 967 -23.64 13.51 10.65
C CYS A 967 -24.27 14.71 11.39
N ASN A 968 -23.69 15.13 12.51
CA ASN A 968 -24.23 16.20 13.35
C ASN A 968 -24.11 17.58 12.67
N GLY A 969 -25.10 17.96 11.85
CA GLY A 969 -25.35 19.38 11.58
C GLY A 969 -26.21 19.78 10.36
N LYS A 970 -26.28 19.00 9.27
CA LYS A 970 -26.79 19.55 7.97
C LYS A 970 -27.73 18.66 7.13
N THR A 971 -28.19 17.50 7.63
CA THR A 971 -29.06 16.57 6.84
C THR A 971 -30.44 16.28 7.47
N GLU A 972 -30.93 17.13 8.36
CA GLU A 972 -32.36 17.10 8.79
C GLU A 972 -33.29 17.95 7.91
N GLN A 973 -32.78 18.61 6.85
CA GLN A 973 -33.61 19.44 5.94
C GLN A 973 -33.74 18.91 4.50
N ASN A 974 -33.06 17.81 4.15
CA ASN A 974 -33.30 17.09 2.90
C ASN A 974 -33.96 15.74 3.22
N GLU A 975 -35.27 15.76 3.47
CA GLU A 975 -36.11 14.56 3.56
C GLU A 975 -36.23 13.91 2.17
N GLY A 976 -35.23 13.13 1.81
CA GLY A 976 -35.15 12.35 0.58
C GLY A 976 -33.83 11.59 0.50
N GLU A 977 -33.88 10.26 0.60
CA GLU A 977 -32.77 9.29 0.49
C GLU A 977 -31.64 9.38 1.54
N GLY A 978 -31.23 10.57 1.97
CA GLY A 978 -30.08 10.76 2.89
C GLY A 978 -30.30 10.26 4.33
N ALA A 979 -31.55 10.07 4.75
CA ALA A 979 -31.90 9.66 6.12
C ALA A 979 -31.83 8.14 6.36
N GLU A 980 -31.74 7.32 5.30
CA GLU A 980 -31.78 5.85 5.39
C GLU A 980 -30.40 5.20 5.54
N TRP A 981 -29.32 5.88 5.15
CA TRP A 981 -27.98 5.29 5.07
C TRP A 981 -27.02 5.85 6.10
N LEU A 982 -26.31 4.98 6.82
CA LEU A 982 -25.13 5.31 7.61
C LEU A 982 -23.86 5.06 6.78
N GLN A 983 -22.80 5.81 7.09
CA GLN A 983 -21.50 5.69 6.44
C GLN A 983 -20.38 5.52 7.47
N PHE A 984 -19.43 4.64 7.17
CA PHE A 984 -18.17 4.54 7.91
C PHE A 984 -17.03 4.20 6.95
N ALA A 985 -15.81 4.56 7.34
CA ALA A 985 -14.60 4.27 6.59
C ALA A 985 -13.75 3.23 7.35
N SER A 986 -13.03 2.41 6.59
CA SER A 986 -12.08 1.42 7.10
C SER A 986 -10.75 1.51 6.34
N CYS A 987 -9.64 1.23 7.03
CA CYS A 987 -8.32 1.11 6.42
C CYS A 987 -7.54 -0.05 7.04
N GLY A 988 -6.55 -0.59 6.33
CA GLY A 988 -5.79 -1.74 6.80
C GLY A 988 -4.39 -1.92 6.18
N GLU A 989 -3.72 -2.98 6.63
CA GLU A 989 -2.40 -3.39 6.11
C GLU A 989 -2.45 -3.89 4.65
N ASP A 990 -3.64 -4.04 4.05
CA ASP A 990 -3.80 -4.39 2.63
C ASP A 990 -3.69 -3.19 1.67
N HIS A 991 -3.23 -2.05 2.19
CA HIS A 991 -3.04 -0.77 1.49
C HIS A 991 -4.36 -0.10 1.06
N THR A 992 -5.51 -0.68 1.40
CA THR A 992 -6.82 -0.19 0.96
C THR A 992 -7.47 0.75 1.97
N VAL A 993 -8.18 1.74 1.45
CA VAL A 993 -9.17 2.54 2.18
C VAL A 993 -10.53 2.26 1.56
N LYS A 994 -11.53 1.91 2.37
CA LYS A 994 -12.89 1.60 1.91
C LYS A 994 -13.93 2.45 2.63
N ILE A 995 -14.92 2.94 1.88
CA ILE A 995 -16.07 3.68 2.42
C ILE A 995 -17.32 2.82 2.28
N HIS A 996 -17.84 2.37 3.42
CA HIS A 996 -18.99 1.46 3.52
C HIS A 996 -20.28 2.25 3.65
N ARG A 997 -21.36 1.76 3.04
CA ARG A 997 -22.74 2.27 3.23
C ARG A 997 -23.60 1.18 3.86
N VAL A 998 -24.30 1.53 4.94
CA VAL A 998 -25.14 0.60 5.71
C VAL A 998 -26.57 1.13 5.77
N ASP A 999 -27.52 0.32 5.34
CA ASP A 999 -28.95 0.62 5.46
C ASP A 999 -29.39 0.57 6.93
N ARG A 1000 -29.99 1.66 7.43
CA ARG A 1000 -30.54 1.74 8.79
C ARG A 1000 -31.74 0.82 9.00
N CYS A 1001 -32.46 0.43 7.95
CA CYS A 1001 -33.56 -0.53 8.01
C CYS A 1001 -33.07 -1.99 8.11
N ALA A 1002 -31.81 -2.24 7.77
CA ALA A 1002 -31.17 -3.56 7.89
C ALA A 1002 -30.45 -3.79 9.23
N LEU A 1003 -30.35 -2.75 10.09
CA LEU A 1003 -29.70 -2.77 11.42
C LEU A 1003 -30.70 -2.98 12.57
#